data_AF-A0A1Q5MIT7-F1
#
_entry.id   AF-A0A1Q5MIT7-F1
#
_cell.length_a   1.000
_cell.length_b   1.000
_cell.length_c   1.000
_cell.angle_alpha   90.00
_cell.angle_beta   90.00
_cell.angle_gamma   90.00
#
_symmetry.space_group_name_H-M   'P 1'
#
loop_
_entity.id
_entity.type
_entity.pdbx_description
1 polymer ?
#
loop_
_entity_poly.entity_id
_entity_poly.type
_entity_poly.pdbx_seq_one_letter_code
_entity_poly.pdbx_strand_id
1 'polypeptide(L)'
;MTDTATVAPGAVRLNTATVTQYLSSQSSLAASLTGDGEGRRRVVLLRSAPQWDGPAEPVWGDGRTAGVAVAPSPLAVHELVLDHLGGRRPGPAVLVVLTDREQHELDPAILARVHKLRIDTVDSWDVVREAFGARQIDPRLKDVNWAAEALLDATPPGGWPAVPGGWLSRQYALTALAQRRLRLGRYDTEGGMRRPGDDRLDAQALLHWSTRPGAPERLLALRGPERAGLTAFLGEEDQAGLAGRALLALVDAERGADAAAFGLVCAALWQHAEPAPETYRARGRAERYFGDQPPAAGDQLDTLVTVFGRAAEEYVTTLLAAGHRTGGTDADQAREARRTTGIVLDRAAALARQFGAEEAVAASPVLRGGLEARFTAVGRALAAGDTAAVADAVRRLEDHRLTAEPEESARIERARMGQRLARWLATDPPADAPTVADALQRHVAETGWVDLALEHIEAGGDPDLVLKAAYDTLGTRVRDRRRQMDASFARSLAAWTQAGTQPGSMLTVETFLDRVVGPVVRRTEERRVLLLVLDGMSAAIANELGEKLRRSWAEFDPLPEGDTPHRRAMAAALPTVTAVSRTSLFAGTLMKGTQADEKRLFPALKLWGGAPAAVFHKDDLRTETAGDTFGPALTEVLGDGRTHVAVVLNAIDDRLAKEQKLGDGAWRIDDVPGLRDLLRVAATQGMAVVLTSDHGHVVDRHGTKVDPATDPASARHRLPGDGPLAERETALSGPRVVWPEPGASVVALWDADSRYTALKAGYHGGTSLAEVTIPVLAFLPFGAEPPKGWRELGDQRPAWWAPEETGKASLPDEHTARPVTATAPAPRKPTAKAKKDQAEVARTHETLFDVALTTGGDDALLTPTLVSRTETLVTALLDSETYQAQLGGLARKPQQEQVHKALAALLDAGGTLPVTALAQRAGMPVTRGDGFAAVLRQLLNYDGVQVLETLPDGRTLRLHEALLREQFALGAG
;
A
#
# COMPACT_ATOMS: atom_id res chain seq x y z
N MET A 1 -27.44 6.21 -64.33
CA MET A 1 -26.45 5.23 -64.85
C MET A 1 -25.08 5.88 -64.78
N THR A 2 -24.40 5.68 -63.67
CA THR A 2 -23.02 6.10 -63.44
C THR A 2 -22.17 4.87 -63.64
N ASP A 3 -21.53 4.79 -64.81
CA ASP A 3 -20.62 3.72 -65.16
C ASP A 3 -19.47 3.69 -64.15
N THR A 4 -19.44 2.62 -63.37
CA THR A 4 -18.35 2.32 -62.46
C THR A 4 -17.26 1.69 -63.32
N ALA A 5 -16.35 2.51 -63.83
CA ALA A 5 -15.15 2.04 -64.50
C ALA A 5 -14.40 1.11 -63.54
N THR A 6 -14.37 -0.17 -63.88
CA THR A 6 -13.72 -1.23 -63.13
C THR A 6 -12.22 -0.98 -63.20
N VAL A 7 -11.61 -0.65 -62.07
CA VAL A 7 -10.15 -0.49 -61.93
C VAL A 7 -9.50 -1.81 -62.32
N ALA A 8 -8.61 -1.80 -63.31
CA ALA A 8 -7.83 -2.97 -63.67
C ALA A 8 -7.00 -3.44 -62.46
N PRO A 9 -7.00 -4.74 -62.12
CA PRO A 9 -6.24 -5.25 -60.98
C PRO A 9 -4.74 -4.96 -61.16
N GLY A 10 -4.16 -4.20 -60.22
CA GLY A 10 -2.71 -3.95 -60.14
C GLY A 10 -2.25 -2.49 -60.22
N ALA A 11 -3.12 -1.52 -60.53
CA ALA A 11 -2.74 -0.10 -60.54
C ALA A 11 -2.90 0.55 -59.15
N VAL A 12 -1.80 0.75 -58.43
CA VAL A 12 -1.78 1.40 -57.10
C VAL A 12 -2.04 2.91 -57.26
N ARG A 13 -2.74 3.52 -56.30
CA ARG A 13 -2.93 4.97 -56.26
C ARG A 13 -1.63 5.65 -55.81
N LEU A 14 -1.14 6.61 -56.60
CA LEU A 14 0.05 7.39 -56.22
C LEU A 14 -0.35 8.65 -55.45
N ASN A 15 0.38 8.95 -54.38
CA ASN A 15 0.20 10.17 -53.58
C ASN A 15 1.30 11.21 -53.89
N THR A 16 1.16 12.41 -53.31
CA THR A 16 2.09 13.53 -53.50
C THR A 16 3.55 13.18 -53.23
N ALA A 17 3.82 12.48 -52.12
CA ALA A 17 5.17 12.06 -51.76
C ALA A 17 5.77 11.10 -52.80
N THR A 18 4.99 10.12 -53.24
CA THR A 18 5.42 9.12 -54.23
C THR A 18 5.79 9.77 -55.56
N VAL A 19 4.94 10.69 -56.05
CA VAL A 19 5.18 11.38 -57.33
C VAL A 19 6.39 12.31 -57.24
N THR A 20 6.49 13.12 -56.18
CA THR A 20 7.59 14.09 -56.02
C THR A 20 8.94 13.41 -55.79
N GLN A 21 8.98 12.31 -55.04
CA GLN A 21 10.17 11.50 -54.85
C GLN A 21 10.58 10.79 -56.15
N TYR A 22 9.62 10.20 -56.88
CA TYR A 22 9.89 9.62 -58.20
C TYR A 22 10.54 10.66 -59.12
N LEU A 23 9.95 11.84 -59.25
CA LEU A 23 10.50 12.92 -60.07
C LEU A 23 11.92 13.34 -59.63
N SER A 24 12.14 13.47 -58.32
CA SER A 24 13.43 13.87 -57.74
C SER A 24 14.53 12.82 -57.98
N SER A 25 14.18 11.54 -58.02
CA SER A 25 15.11 10.45 -58.34
C SER A 25 15.54 10.40 -59.81
N GLN A 26 14.82 11.08 -60.72
CA GLN A 26 15.12 11.09 -62.15
C GLN A 26 16.16 12.15 -62.52
N SER A 27 17.44 11.84 -62.32
CA SER A 27 18.56 12.72 -62.72
C SER A 27 18.53 13.09 -64.21
N SER A 28 18.07 12.17 -65.08
CA SER A 28 17.87 12.43 -66.51
C SER A 28 16.74 13.42 -66.80
N LEU A 29 15.68 13.41 -65.99
CA LEU A 29 14.60 14.39 -66.10
C LEU A 29 15.12 15.77 -65.67
N ALA A 30 15.81 15.83 -64.54
CA ALA A 30 16.38 17.06 -64.00
C ALA A 30 17.41 17.70 -64.94
N ALA A 31 18.30 16.89 -65.54
CA ALA A 31 19.29 17.33 -66.53
C ALA A 31 18.62 17.82 -67.83
N SER A 32 17.51 17.20 -68.24
CA SER A 32 16.79 17.58 -69.47
C SER A 32 16.08 18.94 -69.40
N LEU A 33 16.04 19.55 -68.20
CA LEU A 33 15.42 20.83 -67.89
C LEU A 33 16.44 21.95 -67.66
N THR A 34 17.75 21.65 -67.70
CA THR A 34 18.87 22.60 -67.48
C THR A 34 19.75 22.70 -68.73
N GLY A 35 20.41 23.84 -68.96
CA GLY A 35 21.27 24.05 -70.15
C GLY A 35 20.46 24.21 -71.45
N ASP A 36 20.87 23.55 -72.55
CA ASP A 36 20.18 23.60 -73.86
C ASP A 36 18.71 23.09 -73.86
N GLY A 37 18.23 22.57 -72.72
CA GLY A 37 16.87 22.13 -72.48
C GLY A 37 15.97 23.12 -71.75
N GLU A 38 16.48 24.30 -71.36
CA GLU A 38 15.74 25.33 -70.63
C GLU A 38 14.51 25.80 -71.44
N GLY A 39 13.31 25.70 -70.86
CA GLY A 39 12.03 25.99 -71.52
C GLY A 39 11.36 24.82 -72.27
N ARG A 40 12.01 23.65 -72.38
CA ARG A 40 11.36 22.47 -72.99
C ARG A 40 10.39 21.80 -72.02
N ARG A 41 9.19 21.51 -72.52
CA ARG A 41 8.17 20.77 -71.77
C ARG A 41 8.43 19.26 -71.80
N ARG A 42 8.13 18.58 -70.70
CA ARG A 42 8.30 17.13 -70.50
C ARG A 42 7.01 16.53 -69.96
N VAL A 43 6.70 15.33 -70.43
CA VAL A 43 5.59 14.53 -69.88
C VAL A 43 6.16 13.24 -69.30
N VAL A 44 5.73 12.88 -68.10
CA VAL A 44 6.05 11.63 -67.42
C VAL A 44 4.75 10.83 -67.30
N LEU A 45 4.71 9.62 -67.85
CA LEU A 45 3.56 8.72 -67.70
C LEU A 45 3.84 7.77 -66.53
N LEU A 46 2.95 7.76 -65.53
CA LEU A 46 3.03 6.83 -64.41
C LEU A 46 1.80 5.91 -64.40
N ARG A 47 2.05 4.61 -64.28
CA ARG A 47 1.00 3.61 -64.09
C ARG A 47 0.43 3.76 -62.68
N SER A 48 -0.83 4.15 -62.58
CA SER A 48 -1.54 4.42 -61.32
C SER A 48 -3.05 4.33 -61.52
N ALA A 49 -3.83 4.12 -60.46
CA ALA A 49 -5.26 4.44 -60.52
C ALA A 49 -5.43 5.89 -61.02
N PRO A 50 -6.36 6.19 -61.94
CA PRO A 50 -6.53 7.52 -62.54
C PRO A 50 -7.27 8.46 -61.57
N GLN A 51 -6.68 8.65 -60.39
CA GLN A 51 -7.19 9.48 -59.29
C GLN A 51 -6.03 10.30 -58.71
N TRP A 52 -6.29 11.54 -58.33
CA TRP A 52 -5.31 12.43 -57.71
C TRP A 52 -5.97 13.35 -56.70
N ASP A 53 -5.55 13.22 -55.43
CA ASP A 53 -6.05 14.04 -54.31
C ASP A 53 -4.98 15.04 -53.81
N GLY A 54 -3.83 15.12 -54.50
CA GLY A 54 -2.74 16.02 -54.15
C GLY A 54 -2.89 17.43 -54.74
N PRO A 55 -1.95 18.35 -54.46
CA PRO A 55 -1.94 19.67 -55.10
C PRO A 55 -1.83 19.51 -56.63
N ALA A 56 -2.40 20.45 -57.39
CA ALA A 56 -2.33 20.41 -58.85
C ALA A 56 -0.89 20.55 -59.38
N GLU A 57 -0.04 21.26 -58.64
CA GLU A 57 1.37 21.53 -58.97
C GLU A 57 2.29 21.27 -57.77
N PRO A 58 2.55 20.01 -57.38
CA PRO A 58 3.49 19.68 -56.32
C PRO A 58 4.92 20.17 -56.62
N VAL A 59 5.60 20.61 -55.56
CA VAL A 59 7.02 20.97 -55.58
C VAL A 59 7.89 19.71 -55.44
N TRP A 60 8.98 19.61 -56.21
CA TRP A 60 9.94 18.50 -56.20
C TRP A 60 11.38 19.02 -56.44
N GLY A 61 12.38 18.28 -55.96
CA GLY A 61 13.81 18.63 -56.09
C GLY A 61 14.15 20.03 -55.55
N ASP A 62 15.04 20.74 -56.25
CA ASP A 62 15.49 22.12 -55.95
C ASP A 62 14.41 23.20 -56.20
N GLY A 63 13.20 23.01 -55.65
CA GLY A 63 12.10 23.99 -55.74
C GLY A 63 11.33 24.01 -57.07
N ARG A 64 11.42 22.96 -57.89
CA ARG A 64 10.71 22.86 -59.18
C ARG A 64 9.27 22.42 -58.96
N THR A 65 8.34 22.80 -59.83
CA THR A 65 6.96 22.29 -59.80
C THR A 65 6.69 21.33 -60.95
N ALA A 66 5.75 20.40 -60.77
CA ALA A 66 5.24 19.53 -61.82
C ALA A 66 3.72 19.51 -61.78
N GLY A 67 3.06 19.67 -62.93
CA GLY A 67 1.61 19.57 -63.02
C GLY A 67 1.20 18.10 -62.96
N VAL A 68 0.13 17.77 -62.27
CA VAL A 68 -0.38 16.39 -62.20
C VAL A 68 -1.77 16.32 -62.84
N ALA A 69 -1.98 15.33 -63.70
CA ALA A 69 -3.25 15.08 -64.37
C ALA A 69 -3.57 13.60 -64.39
N VAL A 70 -4.86 13.28 -64.34
CA VAL A 70 -5.35 11.89 -64.44
C VAL A 70 -5.88 11.62 -65.84
N ALA A 71 -5.61 10.43 -66.35
CA ALA A 71 -6.05 9.99 -67.67
C ALA A 71 -6.71 8.61 -67.57
N PRO A 72 -8.05 8.53 -67.59
CA PRO A 72 -8.77 7.25 -67.46
C PRO A 72 -8.83 6.43 -68.75
N SER A 73 -8.30 6.95 -69.88
CA SER A 73 -8.32 6.26 -71.18
C SER A 73 -7.09 6.59 -72.03
N PRO A 74 -6.75 5.77 -73.05
CA PRO A 74 -5.64 6.05 -73.96
C PRO A 74 -5.79 7.37 -74.70
N LEU A 75 -7.03 7.75 -75.04
CA LEU A 75 -7.33 9.03 -75.69
C LEU A 75 -7.06 10.22 -74.77
N ALA A 76 -7.39 10.11 -73.48
CA ALA A 76 -7.07 11.13 -72.50
C ALA A 76 -5.55 11.29 -72.33
N VAL A 77 -4.78 10.18 -72.38
CA VAL A 77 -3.31 10.24 -72.38
C VAL A 77 -2.81 10.99 -73.62
N HIS A 78 -3.35 10.70 -74.81
CA HIS A 78 -3.03 11.40 -76.06
C HIS A 78 -3.22 12.92 -75.94
N GLU A 79 -4.42 13.34 -75.52
CA GLU A 79 -4.80 14.74 -75.42
C GLU A 79 -3.88 15.49 -74.44
N LEU A 80 -3.71 14.95 -73.23
CA LEU A 80 -2.88 15.58 -72.19
C LEU A 80 -1.41 15.68 -72.60
N VAL A 81 -0.86 14.68 -73.28
CA VAL A 81 0.53 14.70 -73.76
C VAL A 81 0.71 15.76 -74.86
N LEU A 82 -0.17 15.77 -75.86
CA LEU A 82 -0.05 16.67 -77.01
C LEU A 82 -0.30 18.14 -76.62
N ASP A 83 -1.31 18.40 -75.79
CA ASP A 83 -1.62 19.76 -75.34
C ASP A 83 -0.52 20.32 -74.44
N HIS A 84 0.10 19.48 -73.61
CA HIS A 84 1.24 19.90 -72.80
C HIS A 84 2.45 20.25 -73.66
N LEU A 85 2.86 19.35 -74.54
CA LEU A 85 4.05 19.54 -75.39
C LEU A 85 3.84 20.67 -76.42
N GLY A 86 2.61 20.87 -76.90
CA GLY A 86 2.22 21.95 -77.81
C GLY A 86 2.02 23.31 -77.14
N GLY A 87 2.24 23.43 -75.82
CA GLY A 87 2.14 24.70 -75.10
C GLY A 87 0.71 25.17 -74.82
N ARG A 88 -0.31 24.38 -75.16
CA ARG A 88 -1.74 24.73 -75.03
C ARG A 88 -2.24 24.66 -73.60
N ARG A 89 -1.55 23.88 -72.75
CA ARG A 89 -1.84 23.80 -71.32
C ARG A 89 -0.99 24.80 -70.52
N PRO A 90 -1.57 25.72 -69.72
CA PRO A 90 -0.78 26.53 -68.78
C PRO A 90 -0.27 25.66 -67.63
N GLY A 91 0.89 25.99 -67.07
CA GLY A 91 1.49 25.24 -65.95
C GLY A 91 3.00 25.00 -66.10
N PRO A 92 3.61 24.24 -65.18
CA PRO A 92 5.04 24.01 -65.12
C PRO A 92 5.57 23.20 -66.32
N ALA A 93 6.88 23.22 -66.52
CA ALA A 93 7.51 22.52 -67.65
C ALA A 93 7.31 20.99 -67.63
N VAL A 94 7.07 20.39 -66.46
CA VAL A 94 6.83 18.95 -66.30
C VAL A 94 5.36 18.68 -66.05
N LEU A 95 4.78 17.75 -66.81
CA LEU A 95 3.45 17.18 -66.57
C LEU A 95 3.59 15.69 -66.21
N VAL A 96 3.00 15.28 -65.11
CA VAL A 96 2.82 13.88 -64.72
C VAL A 96 1.40 13.46 -65.09
N VAL A 97 1.27 12.41 -65.89
CA VAL A 97 -0.02 11.82 -66.25
C VAL A 97 -0.16 10.48 -65.56
N LEU A 98 -1.17 10.36 -64.69
CA LEU A 98 -1.52 9.14 -63.96
C LEU A 98 -2.58 8.36 -64.74
N THR A 99 -2.27 7.13 -65.13
CA THR A 99 -3.19 6.29 -65.92
C THR A 99 -3.10 4.83 -65.52
N ASP A 100 -4.21 4.11 -65.56
CA ASP A 100 -4.28 2.67 -65.30
C ASP A 100 -3.97 1.82 -66.53
N ARG A 101 -3.76 2.47 -67.69
CA ARG A 101 -3.45 1.82 -68.97
C ARG A 101 -2.06 1.18 -68.96
N GLU A 102 -1.94 0.03 -69.61
CA GLU A 102 -0.68 -0.64 -69.87
C GLU A 102 0.04 -0.04 -71.08
N GLN A 103 1.35 -0.25 -71.15
CA GLN A 103 2.18 0.31 -72.22
C GLN A 103 1.71 -0.10 -73.62
N HIS A 104 1.23 -1.33 -73.78
CA HIS A 104 0.78 -1.86 -75.07
C HIS A 104 -0.57 -1.27 -75.53
N GLU A 105 -1.31 -0.61 -74.63
CA GLU A 105 -2.57 0.09 -74.93
C GLU A 105 -2.35 1.53 -75.44
N LEU A 106 -1.11 2.04 -75.42
CA LEU A 106 -0.76 3.40 -75.80
C LEU A 106 -0.06 3.42 -77.18
N ASP A 107 -0.36 4.44 -78.00
CA ASP A 107 0.26 4.62 -79.31
C ASP A 107 1.79 4.80 -79.17
N PRO A 108 2.61 4.00 -79.88
CA PRO A 108 4.06 4.17 -79.92
C PRO A 108 4.51 5.59 -80.27
N ALA A 109 3.73 6.33 -81.07
CA ALA A 109 4.01 7.72 -81.40
C ALA A 109 3.89 8.64 -80.17
N ILE A 110 2.95 8.39 -79.26
CA ILE A 110 2.84 9.13 -78.00
C ILE A 110 3.92 8.70 -77.02
N LEU A 111 4.20 7.40 -76.91
CA LEU A 111 5.28 6.89 -76.08
C LEU A 111 6.63 7.51 -76.48
N ALA A 112 6.91 7.67 -77.78
CA ALA A 112 8.14 8.32 -78.26
C ALA A 112 8.30 9.79 -77.83
N ARG A 113 7.25 10.45 -77.32
CA ARG A 113 7.23 11.86 -76.92
C ARG A 113 7.26 12.07 -75.40
N VAL A 114 7.12 11.00 -74.61
CA VAL A 114 7.16 11.07 -73.15
C VAL A 114 8.55 10.69 -72.61
N HIS A 115 8.84 11.11 -71.38
CA HIS A 115 10.11 10.80 -70.71
C HIS A 115 10.36 9.29 -70.67
N LYS A 116 11.59 8.85 -70.97
CA LYS A 116 12.02 7.44 -71.09
C LYS A 116 11.29 6.59 -72.14
N LEU A 117 10.47 7.19 -73.00
CA LEU A 117 9.79 6.52 -74.10
C LEU A 117 8.86 5.37 -73.66
N ARG A 118 8.36 5.40 -72.42
CA ARG A 118 7.54 4.33 -71.82
C ARG A 118 6.63 4.88 -70.73
N ILE A 119 5.67 4.07 -70.29
CA ILE A 119 4.97 4.27 -69.01
C ILE A 119 5.78 3.63 -67.90
N ASP A 120 6.10 4.39 -66.86
CA ASP A 120 6.85 3.88 -65.70
C ASP A 120 5.89 3.38 -64.63
N THR A 121 6.24 2.25 -64.00
CA THR A 121 5.57 1.75 -62.79
C THR A 121 6.38 2.17 -61.58
N VAL A 122 5.75 2.88 -60.63
CA VAL A 122 6.40 3.20 -59.35
C VAL A 122 6.16 2.05 -58.39
N ASP A 123 7.21 1.37 -57.95
CA ASP A 123 7.11 0.43 -56.84
C ASP A 123 6.95 1.24 -55.55
N SER A 124 5.73 1.28 -55.01
CA SER A 124 5.42 2.01 -53.78
C SER A 124 6.28 1.52 -52.60
N TRP A 125 6.70 0.26 -52.59
CA TRP A 125 7.59 -0.26 -51.55
C TRP A 125 9.03 0.23 -51.70
N ASP A 126 9.53 0.47 -52.92
CA ASP A 126 10.84 1.11 -53.09
C ASP A 126 10.87 2.53 -52.53
N VAL A 127 9.76 3.26 -52.68
CA VAL A 127 9.58 4.62 -52.11
C VAL A 127 9.50 4.56 -50.58
N VAL A 128 8.74 3.61 -50.02
CA VAL A 128 8.69 3.37 -48.56
C VAL A 128 10.07 2.99 -48.02
N ARG A 129 10.81 2.11 -48.69
CA ARG A 129 12.17 1.71 -48.30
C ARG A 129 13.08 2.91 -48.14
N GLU A 130 13.08 3.79 -49.13
CA GLU A 130 13.91 4.98 -49.16
C GLU A 130 13.45 5.99 -48.11
N ALA A 131 12.13 6.17 -47.92
CA ALA A 131 11.56 7.03 -46.88
C ALA A 131 11.95 6.59 -45.45
N PHE A 132 12.14 5.30 -45.23
CA PHE A 132 12.60 4.70 -43.98
C PHE A 132 14.13 4.53 -43.90
N GLY A 133 14.89 4.96 -44.92
CA GLY A 133 16.35 4.79 -44.99
C GLY A 133 16.80 3.32 -44.96
N ALA A 134 15.95 2.39 -45.38
CA ALA A 134 16.23 0.96 -45.37
C ALA A 134 17.03 0.54 -46.63
N ARG A 135 17.85 -0.50 -46.50
CA ARG A 135 18.57 -1.15 -47.61
C ARG A 135 17.77 -2.30 -48.21
N GLN A 136 17.00 -3.01 -47.38
CA GLN A 136 16.20 -4.17 -47.77
C GLN A 136 14.78 -4.08 -47.17
N ILE A 137 13.82 -4.74 -47.83
CA ILE A 137 12.42 -4.84 -47.40
C ILE A 137 12.06 -6.32 -47.28
N ASP A 138 11.29 -6.68 -46.25
CA ASP A 138 10.66 -7.98 -46.12
C ASP A 138 9.72 -8.28 -47.31
N PRO A 139 9.91 -9.38 -48.07
CA PRO A 139 9.05 -9.74 -49.20
C PRO A 139 7.56 -9.83 -48.84
N ARG A 140 7.21 -10.20 -47.60
CA ARG A 140 5.82 -10.30 -47.12
C ARG A 140 5.08 -8.95 -47.15
N LEU A 141 5.81 -7.83 -47.15
CA LEU A 141 5.20 -6.50 -47.27
C LEU A 141 4.58 -6.27 -48.66
N LYS A 142 5.11 -6.93 -49.71
CA LYS A 142 4.57 -6.82 -51.06
C LYS A 142 3.16 -7.39 -51.21
N ASP A 143 2.75 -8.26 -50.29
CA ASP A 143 1.40 -8.83 -50.24
C ASP A 143 0.40 -7.89 -49.50
N VAL A 144 0.87 -6.77 -48.95
CA VAL A 144 0.11 -5.85 -48.08
C VAL A 144 0.01 -4.46 -48.73
N ASN A 145 -0.60 -4.39 -49.92
CA ASN A 145 -0.63 -3.17 -50.74
C ASN A 145 -1.25 -1.93 -50.05
N TRP A 146 -2.20 -2.12 -49.13
CA TRP A 146 -2.79 -1.02 -48.37
C TRP A 146 -1.78 -0.32 -47.46
N ALA A 147 -0.77 -1.05 -46.96
CA ALA A 147 0.19 -0.55 -45.99
C ALA A 147 1.20 0.41 -46.63
N ALA A 148 1.62 0.15 -47.88
CA ALA A 148 2.53 1.04 -48.60
C ALA A 148 1.94 2.45 -48.77
N GLU A 149 0.69 2.52 -49.21
CA GLU A 149 -0.02 3.80 -49.37
C GLU A 149 -0.21 4.50 -48.02
N ALA A 150 -0.64 3.75 -47.00
CA ALA A 150 -0.88 4.28 -45.66
C ALA A 150 0.41 4.82 -45.01
N LEU A 151 1.56 4.14 -45.18
CA LEU A 151 2.86 4.57 -44.68
C LEU A 151 3.35 5.87 -45.32
N LEU A 152 3.16 6.01 -46.63
CA LEU A 152 3.56 7.22 -47.33
C LEU A 152 2.65 8.40 -46.97
N ASP A 153 1.35 8.15 -46.81
CA ASP A 153 0.38 9.18 -46.38
C ASP A 153 0.58 9.61 -44.91
N ALA A 154 0.98 8.68 -44.03
CA ALA A 154 1.20 8.96 -42.62
C ALA A 154 2.58 9.60 -42.29
N THR A 155 3.41 9.88 -43.30
CA THR A 155 4.80 10.35 -43.12
C THR A 155 4.88 11.55 -42.17
N PRO A 156 5.68 11.48 -41.08
CA PRO A 156 5.77 12.57 -40.11
C PRO A 156 6.59 13.76 -40.64
N PRO A 157 6.39 14.98 -40.11
CA PRO A 157 7.26 16.12 -40.39
C PRO A 157 8.71 15.77 -40.01
N GLY A 158 9.62 15.73 -41.00
CA GLY A 158 11.01 15.27 -40.82
C GLY A 158 11.32 13.86 -41.32
N GLY A 159 10.33 13.12 -41.84
CA GLY A 159 10.52 11.78 -42.41
C GLY A 159 10.50 10.66 -41.37
N TRP A 160 10.42 9.40 -41.85
CA TRP A 160 10.41 8.25 -40.96
C TRP A 160 11.78 8.04 -40.30
N PRO A 161 11.84 7.66 -39.01
CA PRO A 161 13.10 7.29 -38.38
C PRO A 161 13.77 6.11 -39.09
N ALA A 162 15.07 6.25 -39.35
CA ALA A 162 15.85 5.25 -40.06
C ALA A 162 15.78 3.88 -39.37
N VAL A 163 15.56 2.82 -40.14
CA VAL A 163 15.43 1.46 -39.61
C VAL A 163 16.77 0.95 -39.07
N PRO A 164 16.88 0.54 -37.80
CA PRO A 164 18.09 -0.08 -37.27
C PRO A 164 18.50 -1.30 -38.11
N GLY A 165 19.75 -1.35 -38.58
CA GLY A 165 20.26 -2.46 -39.40
C GLY A 165 19.83 -2.45 -40.87
N GLY A 166 18.98 -1.50 -41.30
CA GLY A 166 18.62 -1.31 -42.70
C GLY A 166 17.68 -2.35 -43.31
N TRP A 167 17.04 -3.21 -42.52
CA TRP A 167 15.98 -4.13 -42.98
C TRP A 167 14.62 -3.66 -42.47
N LEU A 168 13.74 -3.20 -43.37
CA LEU A 168 12.34 -2.88 -43.04
C LEU A 168 11.47 -4.15 -42.98
N SER A 169 11.20 -4.64 -41.77
CA SER A 169 10.34 -5.83 -41.55
C SER A 169 8.85 -5.46 -41.58
N ARG A 170 7.97 -6.45 -41.86
CA ARG A 170 6.51 -6.24 -41.77
C ARG A 170 6.09 -5.70 -40.42
N GLN A 171 6.61 -6.29 -39.35
CA GLN A 171 6.30 -5.89 -37.98
C GLN A 171 6.73 -4.44 -37.71
N TYR A 172 7.96 -4.06 -38.05
CA TYR A 172 8.45 -2.70 -37.82
C TYR A 172 7.63 -1.66 -38.58
N ALA A 173 7.33 -1.94 -39.86
CA ALA A 173 6.56 -1.03 -40.71
C ALA A 173 5.14 -0.82 -40.16
N LEU A 174 4.43 -1.91 -39.82
CA LEU A 174 3.06 -1.84 -39.33
C LEU A 174 2.99 -1.27 -37.90
N THR A 175 3.97 -1.55 -37.04
CA THR A 175 4.08 -0.91 -35.72
C THR A 175 4.26 0.60 -35.86
N ALA A 176 5.16 1.06 -36.74
CA ALA A 176 5.37 2.48 -36.97
C ALA A 176 4.11 3.17 -37.53
N LEU A 177 3.39 2.50 -38.44
CA LEU A 177 2.12 2.99 -38.96
C LEU A 177 1.05 3.09 -37.87
N ALA A 178 0.86 2.03 -37.08
CA ALA A 178 -0.12 2.00 -35.99
C ALA A 178 0.17 3.08 -34.96
N GLN A 179 1.43 3.22 -34.52
CA GLN A 179 1.83 4.28 -33.60
C GLN A 179 1.49 5.68 -34.14
N ARG A 180 1.73 5.92 -35.43
CA ARG A 180 1.48 7.23 -36.05
C ARG A 180 -0.01 7.53 -36.22
N ARG A 181 -0.79 6.58 -36.74
CA ARG A 181 -2.22 6.75 -37.02
C ARG A 181 -3.05 6.81 -35.73
N LEU A 182 -2.74 5.93 -34.78
CA LEU A 182 -3.49 5.81 -33.52
C LEU A 182 -2.93 6.70 -32.40
N ARG A 183 -1.81 7.39 -32.65
CA ARG A 183 -1.08 8.22 -31.66
C ARG A 183 -0.68 7.41 -30.43
N LEU A 184 0.03 6.31 -30.66
CA LEU A 184 0.60 5.44 -29.62
C LEU A 184 2.11 5.66 -29.48
N GLY A 185 2.66 5.29 -28.32
CA GLY A 185 4.09 5.27 -28.06
C GLY A 185 4.74 6.64 -28.29
N ARG A 186 5.72 6.71 -29.18
CA ARG A 186 6.43 7.97 -29.48
C ARG A 186 5.56 9.13 -30.02
N TYR A 187 4.33 8.84 -30.46
CA TYR A 187 3.38 9.85 -30.95
C TYR A 187 2.23 10.12 -29.98
N ASP A 188 2.32 9.58 -28.77
CA ASP A 188 1.35 9.72 -27.67
C ASP A 188 1.16 11.20 -27.27
N THR A 189 2.25 11.91 -27.03
CA THR A 189 2.25 13.33 -26.67
C THR A 189 3.12 14.14 -27.63
N GLU A 190 2.63 15.31 -28.07
CA GLU A 190 3.45 16.26 -28.81
C GLU A 190 4.54 16.82 -27.88
N GLY A 191 5.72 16.18 -27.86
CA GLY A 191 6.91 16.66 -27.13
C GLY A 191 7.29 15.91 -25.85
N GLY A 192 6.72 14.74 -25.56
CA GLY A 192 7.07 13.94 -24.37
C GLY A 192 8.41 13.18 -24.47
N MET A 193 9.06 12.98 -23.32
CA MET A 193 10.28 12.16 -23.18
C MET A 193 9.96 10.68 -23.43
N ARG A 194 10.75 10.01 -24.28
CA ARG A 194 10.59 8.60 -24.67
C ARG A 194 10.75 7.67 -23.45
N ARG A 195 9.78 6.80 -23.17
CA ARG A 195 9.85 5.81 -22.10
C ARG A 195 10.40 4.47 -22.62
N PRO A 196 11.19 3.72 -21.82
CA PRO A 196 11.57 2.36 -22.18
C PRO A 196 10.31 1.49 -22.31
N GLY A 197 10.07 0.90 -23.50
CA GLY A 197 8.89 0.07 -23.77
C GLY A 197 7.82 0.70 -24.67
N ASP A 198 7.91 1.99 -25.02
CA ASP A 198 6.95 2.72 -25.89
C ASP A 198 6.76 2.12 -27.30
N ASP A 199 7.61 1.16 -27.68
CA ASP A 199 7.59 0.52 -29.00
C ASP A 199 6.73 -0.76 -29.05
N ARG A 200 6.16 -1.23 -27.93
CA ARG A 200 5.28 -2.41 -27.87
C ARG A 200 3.81 -2.03 -28.07
N LEU A 201 3.09 -2.83 -28.88
CA LEU A 201 1.65 -2.69 -29.13
C LEU A 201 0.88 -3.85 -28.48
N ASP A 202 1.13 -4.08 -27.20
CA ASP A 202 0.48 -5.14 -26.43
C ASP A 202 -0.92 -4.74 -25.92
N ALA A 203 -1.60 -5.68 -25.26
CA ALA A 203 -2.94 -5.46 -24.74
C ALA A 203 -3.01 -4.30 -23.74
N GLN A 204 -1.96 -4.10 -22.94
CA GLN A 204 -1.88 -3.02 -21.95
C GLN A 204 -1.82 -1.65 -22.64
N ALA A 205 -1.00 -1.53 -23.69
CA ALA A 205 -0.91 -0.33 -24.51
C ALA A 205 -2.25 0.01 -25.19
N LEU A 206 -2.95 -1.00 -25.74
CA LEU A 206 -4.26 -0.77 -26.39
C LEU A 206 -5.37 -0.45 -25.40
N LEU A 207 -5.40 -1.10 -24.22
CA LEU A 207 -6.34 -0.76 -23.15
C LEU A 207 -6.11 0.68 -22.69
N HIS A 208 -4.86 1.09 -22.49
CA HIS A 208 -4.53 2.46 -22.16
C HIS A 208 -4.98 3.45 -23.22
N TRP A 209 -4.70 3.16 -24.50
CA TRP A 209 -5.17 3.95 -25.63
C TRP A 209 -6.68 4.08 -25.67
N SER A 210 -7.42 3.00 -25.41
CA SER A 210 -8.88 3.00 -25.46
C SER A 210 -9.52 3.94 -24.44
N THR A 211 -8.86 4.16 -23.30
CA THR A 211 -9.34 5.09 -22.25
C THR A 211 -9.16 6.57 -22.60
N ARG A 212 -8.47 6.89 -23.70
CA ARG A 212 -8.21 8.27 -24.08
C ARG A 212 -9.36 8.85 -24.90
N PRO A 213 -9.76 10.11 -24.64
CA PRO A 213 -10.81 10.76 -25.40
C PRO A 213 -10.49 10.81 -26.91
N GLY A 214 -11.41 10.31 -27.73
CA GLY A 214 -11.28 10.37 -29.20
C GLY A 214 -10.27 9.39 -29.79
N ALA A 215 -9.68 8.48 -29.01
CA ALA A 215 -8.67 7.55 -29.48
C ALA A 215 -9.26 6.40 -30.32
N PRO A 216 -10.25 5.63 -29.86
CA PRO A 216 -10.94 4.61 -30.67
C PRO A 216 -11.46 5.12 -32.01
N GLU A 217 -11.98 6.35 -32.05
CA GLU A 217 -12.54 6.99 -33.23
C GLU A 217 -11.48 7.21 -34.33
N ARG A 218 -10.20 7.31 -33.96
CA ARG A 218 -9.09 7.41 -34.93
C ARG A 218 -8.96 6.15 -35.78
N LEU A 219 -9.22 4.98 -35.21
CA LEU A 219 -9.21 3.72 -35.97
C LEU A 219 -10.41 3.66 -36.91
N LEU A 220 -11.59 4.06 -36.43
CA LEU A 220 -12.82 4.08 -37.23
C LEU A 220 -12.75 5.06 -38.40
N ALA A 221 -12.04 6.19 -38.23
CA ALA A 221 -11.80 7.20 -39.26
C ALA A 221 -10.84 6.76 -40.38
N LEU A 222 -10.13 5.64 -40.22
CA LEU A 222 -9.26 5.11 -41.27
C LEU A 222 -10.07 4.51 -42.42
N ARG A 223 -9.44 4.46 -43.60
CA ARG A 223 -10.04 3.85 -44.80
C ARG A 223 -10.23 2.35 -44.59
N GLY A 224 -11.28 1.77 -45.17
CA GLY A 224 -11.67 0.37 -44.95
C GLY A 224 -10.52 -0.66 -45.02
N PRO A 225 -9.70 -0.69 -46.10
CA PRO A 225 -8.57 -1.62 -46.20
C PRO A 225 -7.48 -1.39 -45.14
N GLU A 226 -7.19 -0.13 -44.81
CA GLU A 226 -6.19 0.26 -43.81
C GLU A 226 -6.68 -0.10 -42.39
N ARG A 227 -7.95 0.17 -42.09
CA ARG A 227 -8.59 -0.20 -40.83
C ARG A 227 -8.57 -1.71 -40.63
N ALA A 228 -9.07 -2.49 -41.59
CA ALA A 228 -9.09 -3.94 -41.50
C ALA A 228 -7.68 -4.54 -41.35
N GLY A 229 -6.72 -4.00 -42.09
CA GLY A 229 -5.32 -4.44 -42.02
C GLY A 229 -4.64 -4.15 -40.69
N LEU A 230 -4.86 -2.95 -40.11
CA LEU A 230 -4.34 -2.61 -38.79
C LEU A 230 -5.05 -3.39 -37.67
N THR A 231 -6.36 -3.59 -37.76
CA THR A 231 -7.11 -4.43 -36.81
C THR A 231 -6.56 -5.86 -36.81
N ALA A 232 -6.33 -6.45 -37.99
CA ALA A 232 -5.74 -7.79 -38.08
C ALA A 232 -4.33 -7.84 -37.48
N PHE A 233 -3.47 -6.87 -37.81
CA PHE A 233 -2.10 -6.80 -37.30
C PHE A 233 -2.04 -6.65 -35.77
N LEU A 234 -2.83 -5.74 -35.20
CA LEU A 234 -2.87 -5.50 -33.76
C LEU A 234 -3.43 -6.71 -32.99
N GLY A 235 -4.26 -7.53 -33.63
CA GLY A 235 -4.80 -8.79 -33.07
C GLY A 235 -3.88 -10.01 -33.23
N GLU A 236 -2.67 -9.87 -33.77
CA GLU A 236 -1.68 -10.96 -33.86
C GLU A 236 -1.12 -11.30 -32.46
N GLU A 237 -0.70 -12.56 -32.27
CA GLU A 237 -0.15 -13.04 -30.98
C GLU A 237 1.09 -12.26 -30.54
N ASP A 238 1.94 -11.84 -31.49
CA ASP A 238 3.14 -11.03 -31.25
C ASP A 238 2.82 -9.57 -30.87
N GLN A 239 1.55 -9.14 -30.99
CA GLN A 239 1.06 -7.81 -30.62
C GLN A 239 0.15 -7.90 -29.38
N ALA A 240 -1.15 -7.61 -29.51
CA ALA A 240 -2.10 -7.66 -28.40
C ALA A 240 -2.92 -8.96 -28.34
N GLY A 241 -2.74 -9.88 -29.29
CA GLY A 241 -3.35 -11.21 -29.30
C GLY A 241 -4.87 -11.20 -29.15
N LEU A 242 -5.40 -12.18 -28.42
CA LEU A 242 -6.85 -12.33 -28.20
C LEU A 242 -7.49 -11.14 -27.49
N ALA A 243 -6.79 -10.54 -26.51
CA ALA A 243 -7.27 -9.34 -25.83
C ALA A 243 -7.38 -8.15 -26.79
N GLY A 244 -6.39 -7.99 -27.69
CA GLY A 244 -6.43 -7.01 -28.77
C GLY A 244 -7.61 -7.24 -29.72
N ARG A 245 -7.85 -8.48 -30.13
CA ARG A 245 -9.01 -8.82 -30.99
C ARG A 245 -10.34 -8.46 -30.34
N ALA A 246 -10.50 -8.76 -29.05
CA ALA A 246 -11.69 -8.39 -28.29
C ALA A 246 -11.88 -6.87 -28.24
N LEU A 247 -10.82 -6.14 -27.90
CA LEU A 247 -10.84 -4.68 -27.82
C LEU A 247 -11.21 -4.06 -29.18
N LEU A 248 -10.59 -4.52 -30.26
CA LEU A 248 -10.82 -4.01 -31.61
C LEU A 248 -12.24 -4.32 -32.11
N ALA A 249 -12.81 -5.48 -31.75
CA ALA A 249 -14.22 -5.77 -32.01
C ALA A 249 -15.15 -4.78 -31.29
N LEU A 250 -14.82 -4.35 -30.06
CA LEU A 250 -15.57 -3.29 -29.38
C LEU A 250 -15.40 -1.93 -30.07
N VAL A 251 -14.23 -1.63 -30.62
CA VAL A 251 -14.03 -0.41 -31.42
C VAL A 251 -14.90 -0.43 -32.67
N ASP A 252 -14.93 -1.53 -33.42
CA ASP A 252 -15.79 -1.70 -34.59
C ASP A 252 -17.29 -1.62 -34.25
N ALA A 253 -17.68 -2.00 -33.03
CA ALA A 253 -19.03 -1.83 -32.49
C ALA A 253 -19.30 -0.43 -31.89
N GLU A 254 -18.42 0.55 -32.12
CA GLU A 254 -18.49 1.94 -31.59
C GLU A 254 -18.51 2.01 -30.05
N ARG A 255 -17.92 1.01 -29.38
CA ARG A 255 -17.84 0.86 -27.91
C ARG A 255 -16.40 0.78 -27.41
N GLY A 256 -15.44 1.21 -28.23
CA GLY A 256 -14.01 1.13 -27.91
C GLY A 256 -13.62 1.84 -26.61
N ALA A 257 -14.25 2.97 -26.30
CA ALA A 257 -13.99 3.72 -25.05
C ALA A 257 -14.37 2.93 -23.78
N ASP A 258 -15.28 1.97 -23.91
CA ASP A 258 -15.74 1.12 -22.81
C ASP A 258 -14.86 -0.14 -22.63
N ALA A 259 -13.84 -0.37 -23.46
CA ALA A 259 -13.09 -1.63 -23.51
C ALA A 259 -12.52 -2.04 -22.15
N ALA A 260 -11.82 -1.15 -21.45
CA ALA A 260 -11.27 -1.46 -20.12
C ALA A 260 -12.38 -1.79 -19.10
N ALA A 261 -13.45 -1.00 -19.08
CA ALA A 261 -14.57 -1.18 -18.16
C ALA A 261 -15.34 -2.48 -18.44
N PHE A 262 -15.62 -2.77 -19.70
CA PHE A 262 -16.27 -4.00 -20.15
C PHE A 262 -15.38 -5.22 -19.88
N GLY A 263 -14.07 -5.11 -20.07
CA GLY A 263 -13.10 -6.15 -19.74
C GLY A 263 -13.15 -6.52 -18.25
N LEU A 264 -13.30 -5.56 -17.33
CA LEU A 264 -13.48 -5.86 -15.91
C LEU A 264 -14.76 -6.66 -15.62
N VAL A 265 -15.86 -6.33 -16.31
CA VAL A 265 -17.12 -7.09 -16.17
C VAL A 265 -16.97 -8.49 -16.76
N CYS A 266 -16.21 -8.64 -17.85
CA CYS A 266 -15.85 -9.94 -18.40
C CYS A 266 -15.01 -10.77 -17.42
N ALA A 267 -14.01 -10.17 -16.76
CA ALA A 267 -13.24 -10.85 -15.71
C ALA A 267 -14.16 -11.32 -14.57
N ALA A 268 -15.07 -10.46 -14.09
CA ALA A 268 -16.03 -10.84 -13.07
C ALA A 268 -16.90 -12.04 -13.51
N LEU A 269 -17.45 -12.01 -14.74
CA LEU A 269 -18.37 -13.03 -15.24
C LEU A 269 -17.71 -14.35 -15.65
N TRP A 270 -16.52 -14.33 -16.25
CA TRP A 270 -15.85 -15.52 -16.80
C TRP A 270 -14.75 -16.10 -15.90
N GLN A 271 -14.10 -15.28 -15.06
CA GLN A 271 -12.96 -15.71 -14.24
C GLN A 271 -13.32 -15.91 -12.76
N HIS A 272 -14.11 -15.00 -12.17
CA HIS A 272 -14.31 -14.98 -10.71
C HIS A 272 -15.66 -15.51 -10.25
N ALA A 273 -16.72 -15.34 -11.05
CA ALA A 273 -18.06 -15.78 -10.68
C ALA A 273 -18.20 -17.30 -10.73
N GLU A 274 -18.88 -17.84 -9.73
CA GLU A 274 -19.28 -19.25 -9.74
C GLU A 274 -20.26 -19.53 -10.89
N PRO A 275 -20.21 -20.73 -11.50
CA PRO A 275 -21.15 -21.13 -12.53
C PRO A 275 -22.59 -21.21 -11.99
N ALA A 276 -23.41 -20.20 -12.29
CA ALA A 276 -24.81 -20.12 -11.90
C ALA A 276 -25.70 -19.69 -13.09
N PRO A 277 -27.01 -20.07 -13.13
CA PRO A 277 -27.92 -19.69 -14.20
C PRO A 277 -27.97 -18.18 -14.46
N GLU A 278 -27.88 -17.37 -13.41
CA GLU A 278 -27.84 -15.92 -13.43
C GLU A 278 -26.56 -15.41 -14.12
N THR A 279 -25.40 -15.99 -13.78
CA THR A 279 -24.10 -15.72 -14.43
C THR A 279 -24.18 -16.01 -15.93
N TYR A 280 -24.73 -17.15 -16.35
CA TYR A 280 -24.86 -17.49 -17.77
C TYR A 280 -25.81 -16.54 -18.53
N ARG A 281 -26.91 -16.09 -17.90
CA ARG A 281 -27.80 -15.08 -18.49
C ARG A 281 -27.09 -13.74 -18.67
N ALA A 282 -26.27 -13.34 -17.71
CA ALA A 282 -25.47 -12.12 -17.80
C ALA A 282 -24.37 -12.23 -18.87
N ARG A 283 -23.71 -13.39 -18.98
CA ARG A 283 -22.76 -13.70 -20.07
C ARG A 283 -23.41 -13.52 -21.44
N GLY A 284 -24.58 -14.11 -21.68
CA GLY A 284 -25.29 -13.95 -22.96
C GLY A 284 -25.68 -12.50 -23.29
N ARG A 285 -25.91 -11.63 -22.29
CA ARG A 285 -26.10 -10.19 -22.51
C ARG A 285 -24.79 -9.46 -22.80
N ALA A 286 -23.71 -9.83 -22.13
CA ALA A 286 -22.37 -9.29 -22.35
C ALA A 286 -21.80 -9.71 -23.72
N GLU A 287 -22.08 -10.93 -24.21
CA GLU A 287 -21.65 -11.38 -25.54
C GLU A 287 -22.21 -10.49 -26.66
N ARG A 288 -23.49 -10.10 -26.57
CA ARG A 288 -24.14 -9.15 -27.48
C ARG A 288 -23.53 -7.75 -27.42
N TYR A 289 -22.69 -7.48 -26.42
CA TYR A 289 -22.03 -6.20 -26.30
C TYR A 289 -20.93 -6.00 -27.36
N PHE A 290 -20.40 -7.08 -27.94
CA PHE A 290 -19.47 -7.05 -29.08
C PHE A 290 -20.12 -6.69 -30.42
N GLY A 291 -21.44 -6.51 -30.49
CA GLY A 291 -22.19 -6.20 -31.71
C GLY A 291 -22.97 -7.40 -32.26
N ASP A 292 -23.54 -7.24 -33.46
CA ASP A 292 -24.42 -8.24 -34.09
C ASP A 292 -23.67 -9.52 -34.49
N GLN A 293 -22.36 -9.42 -34.76
CA GLN A 293 -21.48 -10.54 -35.04
C GLN A 293 -20.30 -10.53 -34.05
N PRO A 294 -20.29 -11.41 -33.03
CA PRO A 294 -19.18 -11.49 -32.08
C PRO A 294 -17.89 -11.97 -32.77
N PRO A 295 -16.71 -11.62 -32.24
CA PRO A 295 -15.42 -11.94 -32.85
C PRO A 295 -15.09 -13.45 -32.88
N ALA A 296 -15.83 -14.25 -32.12
CA ALA A 296 -15.75 -15.71 -32.05
C ALA A 296 -17.09 -16.28 -31.55
N ALA A 297 -17.25 -17.61 -31.58
CA ALA A 297 -18.44 -18.30 -31.08
C ALA A 297 -18.07 -19.50 -30.20
N GLY A 298 -18.95 -19.84 -29.25
CA GLY A 298 -18.75 -20.97 -28.32
C GLY A 298 -17.45 -20.86 -27.52
N ASP A 299 -16.74 -21.98 -27.35
CA ASP A 299 -15.51 -22.06 -26.55
C ASP A 299 -14.41 -21.08 -26.98
N GLN A 300 -14.37 -20.69 -28.26
CA GLN A 300 -13.42 -19.70 -28.77
C GLN A 300 -13.73 -18.29 -28.24
N LEU A 301 -15.02 -17.96 -28.08
CA LEU A 301 -15.45 -16.71 -27.48
C LEU A 301 -15.13 -16.70 -25.99
N ASP A 302 -15.41 -17.78 -25.28
CA ASP A 302 -15.08 -17.91 -23.85
C ASP A 302 -13.58 -17.72 -23.60
N THR A 303 -12.73 -18.32 -24.43
CA THR A 303 -11.28 -18.16 -24.36
C THR A 303 -10.86 -16.70 -24.61
N LEU A 304 -11.40 -16.09 -25.66
CA LEU A 304 -11.10 -14.70 -26.04
C LEU A 304 -11.52 -13.72 -24.92
N VAL A 305 -12.72 -13.88 -24.38
CA VAL A 305 -13.28 -13.01 -23.33
C VAL A 305 -12.54 -13.19 -22.00
N THR A 306 -12.13 -14.42 -21.66
CA THR A 306 -11.32 -14.69 -20.47
C THR A 306 -9.96 -14.00 -20.55
N VAL A 307 -9.25 -14.13 -21.68
CA VAL A 307 -7.95 -13.47 -21.87
C VAL A 307 -8.09 -11.95 -21.87
N PHE A 308 -9.14 -11.43 -22.51
CA PHE A 308 -9.44 -10.00 -22.50
C PHE A 308 -9.74 -9.46 -21.10
N GLY A 309 -10.57 -10.17 -20.33
CA GLY A 309 -10.92 -9.79 -18.97
C GLY A 309 -9.69 -9.76 -18.06
N ARG A 310 -8.83 -10.79 -18.14
CA ARG A 310 -7.57 -10.82 -17.39
C ARG A 310 -6.66 -9.64 -17.74
N ALA A 311 -6.51 -9.32 -19.03
CA ALA A 311 -5.71 -8.17 -19.46
C ALA A 311 -6.24 -6.84 -18.91
N ALA A 312 -7.57 -6.65 -18.90
CA ALA A 312 -8.22 -5.48 -18.33
C ALA A 312 -8.04 -5.38 -16.80
N GLU A 313 -8.12 -6.50 -16.08
CA GLU A 313 -7.86 -6.55 -14.65
C GLU A 313 -6.39 -6.22 -14.32
N GLU A 314 -5.44 -6.78 -15.07
CA GLU A 314 -4.01 -6.48 -14.94
C GLU A 314 -3.71 -5.00 -15.24
N TYR A 315 -4.38 -4.42 -16.24
CA TYR A 315 -4.27 -2.99 -16.57
C TYR A 315 -4.72 -2.09 -15.43
N VAL A 316 -5.91 -2.34 -14.89
CA VAL A 316 -6.48 -1.54 -13.81
C VAL A 316 -5.70 -1.76 -12.51
N THR A 317 -5.22 -2.96 -12.24
CA THR A 317 -4.33 -3.23 -11.09
C THR A 317 -3.03 -2.43 -11.19
N THR A 318 -2.46 -2.32 -12.40
CA THR A 318 -1.26 -1.51 -12.66
C THR A 318 -1.55 -0.01 -12.47
N LEU A 319 -2.70 0.48 -12.93
CA LEU A 319 -3.13 1.87 -12.71
C LEU A 319 -3.35 2.17 -11.23
N LEU A 320 -4.00 1.27 -10.49
CA LEU A 320 -4.17 1.39 -9.03
C LEU A 320 -2.80 1.50 -8.37
N ALA A 321 -1.88 0.57 -8.62
CA ALA A 321 -0.52 0.63 -8.08
C ALA A 321 0.21 1.94 -8.43
N ALA A 322 -0.01 2.49 -9.63
CA ALA A 322 0.55 3.77 -10.04
C ALA A 322 -0.09 4.97 -9.30
N GLY A 323 -1.40 4.94 -9.05
CA GLY A 323 -2.13 5.97 -8.33
C GLY A 323 -1.75 6.10 -6.86
N HIS A 324 -1.33 5.00 -6.23
CA HIS A 324 -0.93 4.94 -4.82
C HIS A 324 0.49 5.46 -4.53
N ARG A 325 1.31 5.74 -5.56
CA ARG A 325 2.66 6.28 -5.34
C ARG A 325 2.59 7.72 -4.83
N THR A 326 2.83 7.90 -3.55
CA THR A 326 2.82 9.20 -2.84
C THR A 326 4.24 9.73 -2.60
N GLY A 327 4.94 10.10 -3.68
CA GLY A 327 6.23 10.79 -3.59
C GLY A 327 7.06 10.71 -4.88
N GLY A 328 7.70 11.83 -5.26
CA GLY A 328 8.63 11.90 -6.39
C GLY A 328 8.18 12.84 -7.54
N THR A 329 8.97 12.85 -8.62
CA THR A 329 8.79 13.68 -9.83
C THR A 329 7.53 13.36 -10.65
N ASP A 330 6.73 12.36 -10.24
CA ASP A 330 5.63 11.77 -11.02
C ASP A 330 4.23 12.02 -10.40
N ALA A 331 4.06 13.07 -9.58
CA ALA A 331 2.77 13.39 -8.94
C ALA A 331 1.61 13.54 -9.95
N ASP A 332 1.88 14.08 -11.15
CA ASP A 332 0.89 14.20 -12.22
C ASP A 332 0.48 12.84 -12.80
N GLN A 333 1.43 11.90 -12.91
CA GLN A 333 1.13 10.54 -13.39
C GLN A 333 0.23 9.79 -12.40
N ALA A 334 0.50 9.93 -11.09
CA ALA A 334 -0.34 9.34 -10.05
C ALA A 334 -1.76 9.96 -10.02
N ARG A 335 -1.88 11.27 -10.28
CA ARG A 335 -3.18 11.94 -10.45
C ARG A 335 -3.94 11.40 -11.66
N GLU A 336 -3.28 11.26 -12.80
CA GLU A 336 -3.91 10.77 -14.03
C GLU A 336 -4.32 9.30 -13.94
N ALA A 337 -3.49 8.47 -13.30
CA ALA A 337 -3.82 7.07 -13.03
C ALA A 337 -5.09 6.94 -12.15
N ARG A 338 -5.23 7.76 -11.11
CA ARG A 338 -6.44 7.80 -10.27
C ARG A 338 -7.67 8.25 -11.04
N ARG A 339 -7.56 9.31 -11.84
CA ARG A 339 -8.66 9.79 -12.70
C ARG A 339 -9.14 8.69 -13.65
N THR A 340 -8.20 8.07 -14.37
CA THR A 340 -8.49 7.00 -15.34
C THR A 340 -9.16 5.81 -14.65
N THR A 341 -8.60 5.39 -13.51
CA THR A 341 -9.13 4.27 -12.72
C THR A 341 -10.56 4.54 -12.26
N GLY A 342 -10.83 5.71 -11.69
CA GLY A 342 -12.18 6.10 -11.24
C GLY A 342 -13.20 6.02 -12.38
N ILE A 343 -12.89 6.59 -13.54
CA ILE A 343 -13.77 6.55 -14.73
C ILE A 343 -14.04 5.12 -15.18
N VAL A 344 -13.00 4.28 -15.26
CA VAL A 344 -13.12 2.88 -15.69
C VAL A 344 -13.98 2.08 -14.71
N LEU A 345 -13.78 2.23 -13.40
CA LEU A 345 -14.54 1.52 -12.36
C LEU A 345 -16.01 1.95 -12.33
N ASP A 346 -16.29 3.25 -12.43
CA ASP A 346 -17.66 3.78 -12.49
C ASP A 346 -18.41 3.27 -13.72
N ARG A 347 -17.73 3.25 -14.87
CA ARG A 347 -18.29 2.71 -16.11
C ARG A 347 -18.52 1.20 -16.02
N ALA A 348 -17.59 0.46 -15.44
CA ALA A 348 -17.73 -0.99 -15.22
C ALA A 348 -18.93 -1.29 -14.31
N ALA A 349 -19.15 -0.51 -13.25
CA ALA A 349 -20.32 -0.64 -12.40
C ALA A 349 -21.63 -0.36 -13.15
N ALA A 350 -21.65 0.61 -14.07
CA ALA A 350 -22.82 0.87 -14.92
C ALA A 350 -23.10 -0.29 -15.89
N LEU A 351 -22.05 -0.83 -16.53
CA LEU A 351 -22.15 -1.99 -17.42
C LEU A 351 -22.61 -3.26 -16.68
N ALA A 352 -22.09 -3.48 -15.47
CA ALA A 352 -22.51 -4.60 -14.63
C ALA A 352 -24.02 -4.57 -14.35
N ARG A 353 -24.58 -3.39 -14.00
CA ARG A 353 -26.04 -3.22 -13.84
C ARG A 353 -26.80 -3.45 -15.15
N GLN A 354 -26.29 -2.92 -16.26
CA GLN A 354 -26.89 -3.11 -17.58
C GLN A 354 -26.98 -4.60 -17.95
N PHE A 355 -25.98 -5.39 -17.58
CA PHE A 355 -25.95 -6.82 -17.86
C PHE A 355 -26.54 -7.68 -16.74
N GLY A 356 -27.03 -7.11 -15.63
CA GLY A 356 -27.48 -7.89 -14.48
C GLY A 356 -26.39 -8.82 -13.93
N ALA A 357 -25.17 -8.31 -13.81
CA ALA A 357 -23.95 -9.03 -13.42
C ALA A 357 -23.51 -8.70 -11.99
N GLU A 358 -24.36 -8.10 -11.16
CA GLU A 358 -24.02 -7.64 -9.81
C GLU A 358 -23.52 -8.76 -8.90
N GLU A 359 -24.13 -9.95 -8.98
CA GLU A 359 -23.68 -11.14 -8.24
C GLU A 359 -22.29 -11.60 -8.68
N ALA A 360 -21.99 -11.55 -9.98
CA ALA A 360 -20.66 -11.87 -10.50
C ALA A 360 -19.61 -10.83 -10.06
N VAL A 361 -19.99 -9.55 -10.05
CA VAL A 361 -19.13 -8.46 -9.58
C VAL A 361 -18.78 -8.60 -8.10
N ALA A 362 -19.64 -9.21 -7.28
CA ALA A 362 -19.36 -9.48 -5.87
C ALA A 362 -18.12 -10.38 -5.66
N ALA A 363 -17.75 -11.21 -6.63
CA ALA A 363 -16.54 -12.04 -6.58
C ALA A 363 -15.27 -11.29 -7.03
N SER A 364 -15.41 -10.16 -7.74
CA SER A 364 -14.27 -9.43 -8.34
C SER A 364 -13.25 -8.99 -7.27
N PRO A 365 -11.93 -9.05 -7.58
CA PRO A 365 -10.88 -8.54 -6.70
C PRO A 365 -10.56 -7.06 -6.91
N VAL A 366 -11.17 -6.40 -7.92
CA VAL A 366 -10.86 -5.02 -8.33
C VAL A 366 -12.07 -4.09 -8.34
N LEU A 367 -13.28 -4.61 -8.58
CA LEU A 367 -14.49 -3.78 -8.66
C LEU A 367 -15.03 -3.44 -7.26
N ARG A 368 -15.61 -2.24 -7.11
CA ARG A 368 -16.19 -1.77 -5.84
C ARG A 368 -17.26 -2.70 -5.27
N GLY A 369 -18.08 -3.34 -6.11
CA GLY A 369 -19.06 -4.32 -5.64
C GLY A 369 -18.43 -5.54 -4.98
N GLY A 370 -17.22 -5.95 -5.41
CA GLY A 370 -16.45 -7.01 -4.76
C GLY A 370 -15.88 -6.61 -3.40
N LEU A 371 -15.53 -5.34 -3.22
CA LEU A 371 -15.12 -4.78 -1.94
C LEU A 371 -16.30 -4.75 -0.96
N GLU A 372 -17.45 -4.21 -1.37
CA GLU A 372 -18.64 -4.15 -0.50
C GLU A 372 -19.13 -5.55 -0.11
N ALA A 373 -19.11 -6.52 -1.03
CA ALA A 373 -19.45 -7.91 -0.71
C ALA A 373 -18.54 -8.54 0.36
N ARG A 374 -17.25 -8.17 0.39
CA ARG A 374 -16.30 -8.60 1.42
C ARG A 374 -16.58 -7.94 2.76
N PHE A 375 -16.96 -6.66 2.79
CA PHE A 375 -17.45 -6.02 4.02
C PHE A 375 -18.71 -6.72 4.56
N THR A 376 -19.69 -7.02 3.70
CA THR A 376 -20.87 -7.80 4.08
C THR A 376 -20.47 -9.18 4.64
N ALA A 377 -19.48 -9.85 4.04
CA ALA A 377 -19.00 -11.15 4.51
C ALA A 377 -18.37 -11.07 5.90
N VAL A 378 -17.57 -10.03 6.19
CA VAL A 378 -17.06 -9.75 7.55
C VAL A 378 -18.23 -9.56 8.52
N GLY A 379 -19.25 -8.79 8.13
CA GLY A 379 -20.44 -8.57 8.95
C GLY A 379 -21.16 -9.88 9.31
N ARG A 380 -21.37 -10.77 8.32
CA ARG A 380 -21.97 -12.09 8.53
C ARG A 380 -21.12 -12.96 9.45
N ALA A 381 -19.81 -12.97 9.28
CA ALA A 381 -18.90 -13.76 10.10
C ALA A 381 -18.89 -13.26 11.56
N LEU A 382 -18.88 -11.94 11.78
CA LEU A 382 -18.95 -11.33 13.11
C LEU A 382 -20.29 -11.65 13.79
N ALA A 383 -21.40 -11.58 13.06
CA ALA A 383 -22.72 -11.92 13.57
C ALA A 383 -22.85 -13.40 13.96
N ALA A 384 -22.18 -14.30 13.23
CA ALA A 384 -22.13 -15.73 13.55
C ALA A 384 -21.25 -16.04 14.77
N GLY A 385 -20.34 -15.15 15.17
CA GLY A 385 -19.45 -15.33 16.31
C GLY A 385 -18.30 -16.33 16.08
N ASP A 386 -18.06 -16.74 14.83
CA ASP A 386 -16.96 -17.64 14.46
C ASP A 386 -15.67 -16.84 14.17
N THR A 387 -14.74 -16.88 15.12
CA THR A 387 -13.48 -16.13 15.03
C THR A 387 -12.58 -16.57 13.86
N ALA A 388 -12.65 -17.81 13.41
CA ALA A 388 -11.89 -18.30 12.26
C ALA A 388 -12.50 -17.77 10.96
N ALA A 389 -13.83 -17.88 10.81
CA ALA A 389 -14.53 -17.30 9.66
C ALA A 389 -14.36 -15.78 9.56
N VAL A 390 -14.33 -15.07 10.70
CA VAL A 390 -14.03 -13.62 10.72
C VAL A 390 -12.61 -13.36 10.23
N ALA A 391 -11.64 -14.15 10.67
CA ALA A 391 -10.25 -13.99 10.20
C ALA A 391 -10.12 -14.22 8.70
N ASP A 392 -10.74 -15.27 8.17
CA ASP A 392 -10.77 -15.54 6.74
C ASP A 392 -11.45 -14.41 5.94
N ALA A 393 -12.57 -13.88 6.45
CA ALA A 393 -13.29 -12.79 5.80
C ALA A 393 -12.47 -11.48 5.79
N VAL A 394 -11.79 -11.15 6.90
CA VAL A 394 -10.92 -9.96 6.97
C VAL A 394 -9.70 -10.13 6.07
N ARG A 395 -9.05 -11.30 6.01
CA ARG A 395 -7.94 -11.54 5.07
C ARG A 395 -8.39 -11.35 3.61
N ARG A 396 -9.54 -11.92 3.23
CA ARG A 396 -10.11 -11.72 1.89
C ARG A 396 -10.48 -10.27 1.58
N LEU A 397 -10.90 -9.51 2.60
CA LEU A 397 -11.14 -8.07 2.50
C LEU A 397 -9.84 -7.33 2.20
N GLU A 398 -8.76 -7.64 2.93
CA GLU A 398 -7.44 -7.01 2.79
C GLU A 398 -6.75 -7.33 1.45
N ASP A 399 -7.00 -8.50 0.89
CA ASP A 399 -6.47 -8.92 -0.42
C ASP A 399 -7.11 -8.16 -1.61
N HIS A 400 -8.21 -7.41 -1.38
CA HIS A 400 -8.90 -6.68 -2.43
C HIS A 400 -8.06 -5.49 -2.93
N ARG A 401 -8.02 -5.23 -4.25
CA ARG A 401 -7.09 -4.25 -4.84
C ARG A 401 -7.41 -2.78 -4.52
N LEU A 402 -8.63 -2.49 -4.10
CA LEU A 402 -9.06 -1.14 -3.67
C LEU A 402 -8.74 -0.82 -2.20
N THR A 403 -8.12 -1.74 -1.45
CA THR A 403 -7.87 -1.54 -0.01
C THR A 403 -6.85 -0.45 0.30
N ALA A 404 -5.98 -0.14 -0.64
CA ALA A 404 -4.96 0.89 -0.51
C ALA A 404 -5.51 2.33 -0.67
N GLU A 405 -6.77 2.49 -1.12
CA GLU A 405 -7.39 3.80 -1.26
C GLU A 405 -7.55 4.47 0.12
N PRO A 406 -7.09 5.72 0.31
CA PRO A 406 -7.15 6.40 1.60
C PRO A 406 -8.55 6.46 2.22
N GLU A 407 -9.58 6.53 1.38
CA GLU A 407 -10.99 6.60 1.81
C GLU A 407 -11.46 5.29 2.47
N GLU A 408 -10.97 4.13 2.00
CA GLU A 408 -11.39 2.81 2.50
C GLU A 408 -10.54 2.33 3.68
N SER A 409 -9.33 2.88 3.86
CA SER A 409 -8.41 2.49 4.93
C SER A 409 -9.08 2.52 6.32
N ALA A 410 -9.86 3.56 6.62
CA ALA A 410 -10.54 3.66 7.90
C ALA A 410 -11.63 2.58 8.09
N ARG A 411 -12.36 2.18 7.03
CA ARG A 411 -13.36 1.11 7.10
C ARG A 411 -12.70 -0.26 7.29
N ILE A 412 -11.57 -0.50 6.63
CA ILE A 412 -10.79 -1.74 6.77
C ILE A 412 -10.20 -1.85 8.17
N GLU A 413 -9.64 -0.76 8.70
CA GLU A 413 -9.18 -0.74 10.10
C GLU A 413 -10.32 -1.05 11.07
N ARG A 414 -11.54 -0.54 10.86
CA ARG A 414 -12.70 -0.92 11.69
C ARG A 414 -13.02 -2.41 11.62
N ALA A 415 -12.92 -3.03 10.44
CA ALA A 415 -13.12 -4.47 10.28
C ALA A 415 -12.06 -5.28 11.04
N ARG A 416 -10.79 -4.85 11.00
CA ARG A 416 -9.69 -5.41 11.80
C ARG A 416 -9.95 -5.28 13.30
N MET A 417 -10.43 -4.12 13.76
CA MET A 417 -10.79 -3.91 15.16
C MET A 417 -11.97 -4.79 15.58
N GLY A 418 -12.97 -4.97 14.72
CA GLY A 418 -14.08 -5.91 14.95
C GLY A 418 -13.59 -7.35 15.15
N GLN A 419 -12.68 -7.81 14.29
CA GLN A 419 -12.04 -9.13 14.45
C GLN A 419 -11.28 -9.24 15.78
N ARG A 420 -10.51 -8.22 16.16
CA ARG A 420 -9.75 -8.19 17.42
C ARG A 420 -10.66 -8.27 18.64
N LEU A 421 -11.75 -7.51 18.66
CA LEU A 421 -12.74 -7.56 19.74
C LEU A 421 -13.46 -8.91 19.81
N ALA A 422 -13.81 -9.50 18.67
CA ALA A 422 -14.42 -10.82 18.62
C ALA A 422 -13.49 -11.90 19.20
N ARG A 423 -12.18 -11.82 18.89
CA ARG A 423 -11.15 -12.68 19.48
C ARG A 423 -10.99 -12.47 20.97
N TRP A 424 -10.93 -11.23 21.43
CA TRP A 424 -10.83 -10.92 22.86
C TRP A 424 -12.02 -11.49 23.65
N LEU A 425 -13.25 -11.29 23.18
CA LEU A 425 -14.44 -11.88 23.81
C LEU A 425 -14.41 -13.40 23.84
N ALA A 426 -13.83 -14.05 22.83
CA ALA A 426 -13.69 -15.50 22.79
C ALA A 426 -12.72 -16.06 23.85
N THR A 427 -11.87 -15.22 24.46
CA THR A 427 -10.98 -15.61 25.56
C THR A 427 -11.67 -15.66 26.93
N ASP A 428 -12.96 -15.30 27.00
CA ASP A 428 -13.73 -15.12 28.26
C ASP A 428 -12.96 -14.33 29.34
N PRO A 429 -12.60 -13.07 29.05
CA PRO A 429 -11.62 -12.32 29.83
C PRO A 429 -12.18 -12.01 31.22
N PRO A 430 -11.59 -12.42 32.35
CA PRO A 430 -12.20 -12.33 33.70
C PRO A 430 -12.55 -10.89 34.09
N ALA A 431 -13.62 -10.67 34.87
CA ALA A 431 -14.02 -9.33 35.31
C ALA A 431 -13.16 -8.78 36.46
N ASP A 432 -12.72 -9.66 37.36
CA ASP A 432 -12.03 -9.27 38.59
C ASP A 432 -10.51 -9.16 38.39
N ALA A 433 -9.88 -8.32 39.23
CA ALA A 433 -8.44 -8.24 39.39
C ALA A 433 -8.10 -8.34 40.89
N PRO A 434 -6.99 -9.01 41.29
CA PRO A 434 -6.70 -9.22 42.71
C PRO A 434 -6.41 -7.92 43.47
N THR A 435 -5.74 -6.96 42.84
CA THR A 435 -5.39 -5.67 43.43
C THR A 435 -5.61 -4.52 42.45
N VAL A 436 -5.62 -3.29 42.99
CA VAL A 436 -5.61 -2.06 42.18
C VAL A 436 -4.43 -2.07 41.21
N ALA A 437 -3.23 -2.44 41.67
CA ALA A 437 -2.03 -2.50 40.84
C ALA A 437 -2.18 -3.49 39.66
N ASP A 438 -2.73 -4.68 39.91
CA ASP A 438 -2.98 -5.68 38.87
C ASP A 438 -3.99 -5.18 37.84
N ALA A 439 -5.02 -4.46 38.29
CA ALA A 439 -6.03 -3.88 37.41
C ALA A 439 -5.45 -2.81 36.48
N LEU A 440 -4.60 -1.93 37.00
CA LEU A 440 -3.90 -0.90 36.22
C LEU A 440 -2.94 -1.53 35.19
N GLN A 441 -2.17 -2.53 35.63
CA GLN A 441 -1.23 -3.23 34.75
C GLN A 441 -1.95 -3.98 33.64
N ARG A 442 -3.05 -4.68 33.98
CA ARG A 442 -3.91 -5.33 33.00
C ARG A 442 -4.55 -4.32 32.05
N HIS A 443 -4.90 -3.13 32.52
CA HIS A 443 -5.47 -2.11 31.66
C HIS A 443 -4.48 -1.66 30.58
N VAL A 444 -3.21 -1.43 30.91
CA VAL A 444 -2.21 -1.07 29.88
C VAL A 444 -1.83 -2.26 28.99
N ALA A 445 -1.78 -3.48 29.53
CA ALA A 445 -1.40 -4.67 28.76
C ALA A 445 -2.52 -5.25 27.88
N GLU A 446 -3.78 -5.07 28.26
CA GLU A 446 -4.92 -5.77 27.64
C GLU A 446 -6.12 -4.84 27.40
N THR A 447 -6.79 -4.33 28.45
CA THR A 447 -8.12 -3.72 28.25
C THR A 447 -8.07 -2.33 27.60
N GLY A 448 -6.95 -1.62 27.66
CA GLY A 448 -6.74 -0.38 26.91
C GLY A 448 -6.62 -0.63 25.41
N TRP A 449 -6.19 -1.83 24.98
CA TRP A 449 -6.27 -2.25 23.58
C TRP A 449 -7.71 -2.54 23.17
N VAL A 450 -8.52 -3.08 24.08
CA VAL A 450 -9.96 -3.27 23.86
C VAL A 450 -10.65 -1.92 23.67
N ASP A 451 -10.34 -0.95 24.53
CA ASP A 451 -10.89 0.41 24.43
C ASP A 451 -10.48 1.08 23.10
N LEU A 452 -9.23 0.90 22.65
CA LEU A 452 -8.76 1.35 21.32
C LEU A 452 -9.57 0.74 20.17
N ALA A 453 -9.74 -0.59 20.17
CA ALA A 453 -10.48 -1.28 19.11
C ALA A 453 -11.97 -0.89 19.12
N LEU A 454 -12.56 -0.71 20.30
CA LEU A 454 -13.94 -0.27 20.45
C LEU A 454 -14.14 1.16 19.92
N GLU A 455 -13.22 2.08 20.22
CA GLU A 455 -13.28 3.47 19.75
C GLU A 455 -13.35 3.55 18.22
N HIS A 456 -12.55 2.75 17.51
CA HIS A 456 -12.59 2.70 16.05
C HIS A 456 -13.97 2.29 15.52
N ILE A 457 -14.58 1.23 16.08
CA ILE A 457 -15.88 0.75 15.63
C ILE A 457 -16.98 1.78 15.91
N GLU A 458 -16.98 2.38 17.10
CA GLU A 458 -18.00 3.34 17.52
C GLU A 458 -17.86 4.72 16.86
N ALA A 459 -16.65 5.09 16.40
CA ALA A 459 -16.40 6.37 15.77
C ALA A 459 -17.00 6.49 14.36
N GLY A 460 -16.90 5.43 13.54
CA GLY A 460 -17.02 5.55 12.09
C GLY A 460 -18.27 4.97 11.44
N GLY A 461 -19.05 4.13 12.14
CA GLY A 461 -20.15 3.36 11.53
C GLY A 461 -19.74 2.63 10.25
N ASP A 462 -20.73 2.10 9.52
CA ASP A 462 -20.53 1.53 8.19
C ASP A 462 -21.80 1.69 7.33
N PRO A 463 -21.69 1.96 6.01
CA PRO A 463 -22.84 1.96 5.12
C PRO A 463 -23.40 0.56 4.83
N ASP A 464 -22.62 -0.52 5.00
CA ASP A 464 -23.14 -1.89 4.92
C ASP A 464 -23.99 -2.21 6.15
N LEU A 465 -25.28 -2.54 5.91
CA LEU A 465 -26.25 -2.77 7.00
C LEU A 465 -25.95 -4.02 7.83
N VAL A 466 -25.32 -5.05 7.24
CA VAL A 466 -25.02 -6.30 7.92
C VAL A 466 -23.83 -6.11 8.86
N LEU A 467 -22.78 -5.45 8.36
CA LEU A 467 -21.59 -5.12 9.14
C LEU A 467 -21.92 -4.13 10.25
N LYS A 468 -22.74 -3.11 9.97
CA LYS A 468 -23.24 -2.18 10.98
C LYS A 468 -23.95 -2.90 12.12
N ALA A 469 -24.91 -3.78 11.83
CA ALA A 469 -25.63 -4.52 12.86
C ALA A 469 -24.72 -5.45 13.69
N ALA A 470 -23.71 -6.04 13.03
CA ALA A 470 -22.70 -6.85 13.70
C ALA A 470 -21.84 -6.01 14.65
N TYR A 471 -21.42 -4.80 14.24
CA TYR A 471 -20.73 -3.85 15.11
C TYR A 471 -21.56 -3.41 16.31
N ASP A 472 -22.83 -3.07 16.13
CA ASP A 472 -23.72 -2.66 17.23
C ASP A 472 -23.84 -3.78 18.30
N THR A 473 -23.98 -5.02 17.83
CA THR A 473 -24.07 -6.21 18.70
C THR A 473 -22.75 -6.48 19.42
N LEU A 474 -21.64 -6.46 18.68
CA LEU A 474 -20.30 -6.69 19.22
C LEU A 474 -19.92 -5.62 20.24
N GLY A 475 -20.11 -4.34 19.90
CA GLY A 475 -19.81 -3.20 20.77
C GLY A 475 -20.59 -3.26 22.08
N THR A 476 -21.88 -3.61 22.03
CA THR A 476 -22.70 -3.80 23.24
C THR A 476 -22.11 -4.89 24.16
N ARG A 477 -21.75 -6.05 23.61
CA ARG A 477 -21.14 -7.15 24.41
C ARG A 477 -19.80 -6.75 25.02
N VAL A 478 -18.96 -6.02 24.28
CA VAL A 478 -17.67 -5.52 24.79
C VAL A 478 -17.90 -4.51 25.91
N ARG A 479 -18.81 -3.55 25.73
CA ARG A 479 -19.16 -2.55 26.76
C ARG A 479 -19.70 -3.20 28.02
N ASP A 480 -20.61 -4.17 27.91
CA ASP A 480 -21.13 -4.91 29.07
C ASP A 480 -20.00 -5.59 29.85
N ARG A 481 -19.03 -6.19 29.15
CA ARG A 481 -17.88 -6.84 29.81
C ARG A 481 -16.93 -5.81 30.44
N ARG A 482 -16.64 -4.70 29.77
CA ARG A 482 -15.83 -3.60 30.33
C ARG A 482 -16.51 -2.98 31.56
N ARG A 483 -17.83 -2.81 31.54
CA ARG A 483 -18.62 -2.30 32.67
C ARG A 483 -18.51 -3.20 33.91
N GLN A 484 -18.51 -4.52 33.73
CA GLN A 484 -18.28 -5.46 34.84
C GLN A 484 -16.88 -5.32 35.45
N MET A 485 -15.85 -5.12 34.60
CA MET A 485 -14.47 -4.89 35.05
C MET A 485 -14.35 -3.56 35.81
N ASP A 486 -14.94 -2.48 35.29
CA ASP A 486 -14.92 -1.16 35.94
C ASP A 486 -15.66 -1.18 37.29
N ALA A 487 -16.79 -1.91 37.39
CA ALA A 487 -17.50 -2.11 38.65
C ALA A 487 -16.65 -2.85 39.69
N SER A 488 -15.92 -3.89 39.27
CA SER A 488 -15.01 -4.63 40.15
C SER A 488 -13.81 -3.79 40.60
N PHE A 489 -13.22 -3.06 39.66
CA PHE A 489 -12.15 -2.11 39.95
C PHE A 489 -12.58 -1.03 40.93
N ALA A 490 -13.75 -0.42 40.75
CA ALA A 490 -14.25 0.64 41.63
C ALA A 490 -14.43 0.18 43.07
N ARG A 491 -14.87 -1.07 43.30
CA ARG A 491 -14.93 -1.67 44.65
C ARG A 491 -13.54 -1.83 45.26
N SER A 492 -12.60 -2.34 44.48
CA SER A 492 -11.20 -2.53 44.91
C SER A 492 -10.50 -1.21 45.20
N LEU A 493 -10.75 -0.20 44.36
CA LEU A 493 -10.24 1.16 44.53
C LEU A 493 -10.79 1.80 45.81
N ALA A 494 -12.10 1.72 46.04
CA ALA A 494 -12.73 2.26 47.25
C ALA A 494 -12.14 1.62 48.52
N ALA A 495 -12.00 0.29 48.54
CA ALA A 495 -11.41 -0.44 49.66
C ALA A 495 -9.95 -0.02 49.90
N TRP A 496 -9.14 0.11 48.83
CA TRP A 496 -7.75 0.56 48.94
C TRP A 496 -7.64 1.99 49.47
N THR A 497 -8.46 2.91 48.96
CA THR A 497 -8.45 4.31 49.41
C THR A 497 -8.86 4.42 50.87
N GLN A 498 -9.92 3.72 51.28
CA GLN A 498 -10.44 3.74 52.65
C GLN A 498 -9.44 3.16 53.64
N ALA A 499 -8.73 2.09 53.26
CA ALA A 499 -7.69 1.48 54.09
C ALA A 499 -6.45 2.38 54.24
N GLY A 500 -6.26 3.38 53.36
CA GLY A 500 -5.09 4.26 53.37
C GLY A 500 -3.77 3.52 53.19
N THR A 501 -3.80 2.35 52.54
CA THR A 501 -2.62 1.50 52.36
C THR A 501 -1.66 2.16 51.38
N GLN A 502 -0.37 2.20 51.72
CA GLN A 502 0.64 2.78 50.85
C GLN A 502 0.72 2.03 49.50
N PRO A 503 0.99 2.72 48.37
CA PRO A 503 1.01 2.10 47.05
C PRO A 503 2.04 0.98 46.86
N GLY A 504 3.07 0.91 47.71
CA GLY A 504 4.14 -0.09 47.58
C GLY A 504 4.93 0.09 46.28
N SER A 505 5.03 -0.97 45.48
CA SER A 505 5.67 -0.95 44.16
C SER A 505 4.80 -0.33 43.06
N MET A 506 3.49 -0.13 43.28
CA MET A 506 2.61 0.52 42.31
C MET A 506 3.04 1.97 42.09
N LEU A 507 3.22 2.37 40.83
CA LEU A 507 3.48 3.77 40.50
C LEU A 507 2.22 4.62 40.73
N THR A 508 2.43 5.84 41.20
CA THR A 508 1.39 6.84 41.42
C THR A 508 1.89 8.20 40.94
N VAL A 509 0.99 9.13 40.61
CA VAL A 509 1.39 10.47 40.13
C VAL A 509 2.40 11.15 41.04
N GLU A 510 2.28 11.02 42.35
CA GLU A 510 3.19 11.64 43.31
C GLU A 510 4.52 10.89 43.50
N THR A 511 4.63 9.63 43.08
CA THR A 511 5.88 8.84 43.17
C THR A 511 6.62 8.72 41.83
N PHE A 512 5.95 9.03 40.72
CA PHE A 512 6.46 8.86 39.36
C PHE A 512 7.77 9.60 39.10
N LEU A 513 7.84 10.91 39.40
CA LEU A 513 9.03 11.69 39.10
C LEU A 513 10.27 11.17 39.84
N ASP A 514 10.13 10.77 41.11
CA ASP A 514 11.26 10.24 41.88
C ASP A 514 11.70 8.85 41.39
N ARG A 515 10.76 7.98 41.01
CA ARG A 515 11.05 6.59 40.61
C ARG A 515 11.45 6.42 39.14
N VAL A 516 10.91 7.24 38.23
CA VAL A 516 11.14 7.12 36.77
C VAL A 516 12.14 8.17 36.28
N VAL A 517 11.96 9.43 36.64
CA VAL A 517 12.81 10.54 36.16
C VAL A 517 14.06 10.69 37.03
N GLY A 518 13.93 10.54 38.35
CA GLY A 518 15.02 10.65 39.31
C GLY A 518 16.26 9.80 38.99
N PRO A 519 16.14 8.50 38.64
CA PRO A 519 17.28 7.67 38.30
C PRO A 519 18.01 8.10 37.03
N VAL A 520 17.30 8.74 36.08
CA VAL A 520 17.88 9.25 34.83
C VAL A 520 18.71 10.51 35.09
N VAL A 521 18.29 11.37 36.03
CA VAL A 521 18.93 12.66 36.29
C VAL A 521 20.07 12.58 37.32
N ARG A 522 19.98 11.69 38.31
CA ARG A 522 20.92 11.64 39.46
C ARG A 522 22.26 10.95 39.19
N ARG A 523 22.47 10.32 38.03
CA ARG A 523 23.67 9.53 37.74
C ARG A 523 24.47 10.12 36.58
N THR A 524 25.78 9.89 36.60
CA THR A 524 26.86 10.41 35.75
C THR A 524 26.71 10.23 34.23
N GLU A 525 25.58 9.72 33.76
CA GLU A 525 25.21 9.65 32.35
C GLU A 525 24.32 10.88 32.09
N GLU A 526 24.93 11.98 31.64
CA GLU A 526 24.36 13.34 31.46
C GLU A 526 23.22 13.41 30.42
N ARG A 527 22.15 12.63 30.55
CA ARG A 527 21.04 12.65 29.60
C ARG A 527 19.93 13.58 30.07
N ARG A 528 19.67 14.63 29.29
CA ARG A 528 18.51 15.51 29.48
C ARG A 528 17.21 14.73 29.29
N VAL A 529 16.19 15.12 30.05
CA VAL A 529 14.85 14.53 29.98
C VAL A 529 13.90 15.53 29.35
N LEU A 530 13.12 15.06 28.38
CA LEU A 530 11.93 15.72 27.88
C LEU A 530 10.71 14.95 28.39
N LEU A 531 10.03 15.50 29.39
CA LEU A 531 8.77 14.97 29.92
C LEU A 531 7.61 15.61 29.17
N LEU A 532 6.86 14.80 28.41
CA LEU A 532 5.68 15.23 27.68
C LEU A 532 4.44 14.73 28.42
N VAL A 533 3.64 15.66 28.94
CA VAL A 533 2.36 15.37 29.61
C VAL A 533 1.24 15.69 28.64
N LEU A 534 0.57 14.67 28.12
CA LEU A 534 -0.60 14.81 27.25
C LEU A 534 -1.84 14.72 28.14
N ASP A 535 -2.42 15.87 28.49
CA ASP A 535 -3.58 15.93 29.39
C ASP A 535 -4.73 15.09 28.84
N GLY A 536 -5.29 14.20 29.66
CA GLY A 536 -6.39 13.32 29.27
C GLY A 536 -6.00 12.09 28.43
N MET A 537 -4.71 11.79 28.22
CA MET A 537 -4.27 10.61 27.47
C MET A 537 -4.62 9.29 28.19
N SER A 538 -5.52 8.51 27.57
CA SER A 538 -5.88 7.16 28.02
C SER A 538 -4.88 6.10 27.53
N ALA A 539 -4.99 4.88 28.07
CA ALA A 539 -4.20 3.74 27.60
C ALA A 539 -4.43 3.43 26.11
N ALA A 540 -5.66 3.63 25.59
CA ALA A 540 -5.98 3.45 24.18
C ALA A 540 -5.15 4.39 23.27
N ILE A 541 -5.15 5.69 23.58
CA ILE A 541 -4.36 6.69 22.84
C ILE A 541 -2.87 6.38 22.96
N ALA A 542 -2.41 6.01 24.15
CA ALA A 542 -1.01 5.70 24.38
C ALA A 542 -0.55 4.44 23.62
N ASN A 543 -1.42 3.43 23.48
CA ASN A 543 -1.15 2.26 22.65
C ASN A 543 -0.98 2.65 21.18
N GLU A 544 -1.88 3.48 20.64
CA GLU A 544 -1.81 3.91 19.24
C GLU A 544 -0.60 4.82 18.96
N LEU A 545 -0.33 5.81 19.82
CA LEU A 545 0.85 6.67 19.69
C LEU A 545 2.14 5.87 19.87
N GLY A 546 2.18 4.92 20.82
CA GLY A 546 3.31 4.05 21.06
C GLY A 546 3.70 3.24 19.82
N GLU A 547 2.74 2.60 19.16
CA GLU A 547 2.96 1.84 17.91
C GLU A 547 3.50 2.73 16.77
N LYS A 548 3.03 3.98 16.67
CA LYS A 548 3.52 4.93 15.66
C LYS A 548 4.94 5.40 15.97
N LEU A 549 5.23 5.72 17.25
CA LEU A 549 6.54 6.20 17.69
C LEU A 549 7.62 5.13 17.58
N ARG A 550 7.28 3.86 17.85
CA ARG A 550 8.18 2.69 17.71
C ARG A 550 8.79 2.52 16.32
N ARG A 551 8.24 3.17 15.29
CA ARG A 551 8.84 3.20 13.94
C ARG A 551 10.10 4.08 13.85
N SER A 552 10.31 4.96 14.82
CA SER A 552 11.39 5.97 14.82
C SER A 552 12.12 6.09 16.17
N TRP A 553 11.64 5.41 17.22
CA TRP A 553 12.17 5.41 18.58
C TRP A 553 12.17 4.00 19.17
N ALA A 554 13.12 3.71 20.05
CA ALA A 554 13.09 2.51 20.88
C ALA A 554 12.32 2.81 22.18
N GLU A 555 11.33 1.98 22.52
CA GLU A 555 10.56 2.10 23.78
C GLU A 555 11.20 1.24 24.88
N PHE A 556 11.17 1.72 26.12
CA PHE A 556 11.78 1.08 27.28
C PHE A 556 10.79 0.96 28.44
N ASP A 557 10.93 -0.11 29.21
CA ASP A 557 10.47 -0.19 30.59
C ASP A 557 11.41 0.65 31.46
N PRO A 558 10.96 1.76 32.06
CA PRO A 558 11.81 2.62 32.85
C PRO A 558 12.10 2.08 34.26
N LEU A 559 11.50 0.95 34.66
CA LEU A 559 11.69 0.34 35.98
C LEU A 559 12.38 -1.04 35.88
N PRO A 560 13.35 -1.33 36.77
CA PRO A 560 14.07 -2.60 36.78
C PRO A 560 13.30 -3.75 37.47
N GLU A 561 11.97 -3.64 37.60
CA GLU A 561 11.14 -4.55 38.42
C GLU A 561 10.47 -5.65 37.57
N GLY A 562 10.44 -6.89 38.07
CA GLY A 562 9.78 -8.04 37.44
C GLY A 562 10.62 -8.74 36.38
N ASP A 563 10.19 -9.93 35.94
CA ASP A 563 10.99 -10.79 35.06
C ASP A 563 10.95 -10.37 33.58
N THR A 564 9.81 -9.83 33.12
CA THR A 564 9.61 -9.43 31.71
C THR A 564 9.34 -7.92 31.60
N PRO A 565 10.09 -7.18 30.75
CA PRO A 565 9.84 -5.77 30.48
C PRO A 565 8.44 -5.54 29.90
N HIS A 566 7.73 -4.54 30.41
CA HIS A 566 6.39 -4.17 29.93
C HIS A 566 6.14 -2.67 30.07
N ARG A 567 5.20 -2.15 29.28
CA ARG A 567 4.72 -0.77 29.43
C ARG A 567 4.09 -0.58 30.81
N ARG A 568 4.48 0.50 31.47
CA ARG A 568 4.07 0.80 32.86
C ARG A 568 2.82 1.66 32.91
N ALA A 569 2.14 1.58 34.05
CA ALA A 569 1.00 2.42 34.39
C ALA A 569 1.20 3.04 35.77
N MET A 570 0.62 4.22 35.99
CA MET A 570 0.54 4.84 37.32
C MET A 570 -0.89 5.20 37.68
N ALA A 571 -1.19 5.20 38.98
CA ALA A 571 -2.49 5.63 39.48
C ALA A 571 -2.59 7.16 39.57
N ALA A 572 -3.65 7.70 38.98
CA ALA A 572 -4.05 9.10 39.15
C ALA A 572 -4.32 9.45 40.62
N ALA A 573 -4.22 10.73 40.96
CA ALA A 573 -4.76 11.22 42.23
C ALA A 573 -6.29 11.32 42.13
N LEU A 574 -6.97 11.35 43.28
CA LEU A 574 -8.43 11.30 43.33
C LEU A 574 -9.00 12.63 43.85
N PRO A 575 -10.03 13.19 43.20
CA PRO A 575 -10.62 12.77 41.93
C PRO A 575 -9.68 12.99 40.73
N THR A 576 -9.91 12.25 39.63
CA THR A 576 -9.10 12.25 38.40
C THR A 576 -9.28 13.52 37.56
N VAL A 577 -8.99 14.67 38.16
CA VAL A 577 -9.08 15.99 37.53
C VAL A 577 -7.71 16.66 37.47
N THR A 578 -7.46 17.44 36.42
CA THR A 578 -6.19 18.12 36.16
C THR A 578 -5.66 18.90 37.37
N ALA A 579 -6.51 19.68 38.03
CA ALA A 579 -6.12 20.51 39.19
C ALA A 579 -5.55 19.69 40.36
N VAL A 580 -5.88 18.39 40.43
CA VAL A 580 -5.39 17.47 41.45
C VAL A 580 -4.25 16.61 40.89
N SER A 581 -4.48 15.85 39.82
CA SER A 581 -3.51 14.87 39.34
C SER A 581 -2.28 15.48 38.67
N ARG A 582 -2.44 16.51 37.83
CA ARG A 582 -1.30 17.18 37.17
C ARG A 582 -0.47 17.97 38.17
N THR A 583 -1.12 18.70 39.07
CA THR A 583 -0.43 19.38 40.18
C THR A 583 0.34 18.38 41.03
N SER A 584 -0.27 17.26 41.39
CA SER A 584 0.39 16.23 42.21
C SER A 584 1.58 15.60 41.50
N LEU A 585 1.47 15.37 40.19
CA LEU A 585 2.56 14.89 39.33
C LEU A 585 3.75 15.86 39.38
N PHE A 586 3.53 17.15 39.09
CA PHE A 586 4.61 18.15 39.05
C PHE A 586 5.15 18.55 40.43
N ALA A 587 4.35 18.40 41.49
CA ALA A 587 4.78 18.67 42.86
C ALA A 587 5.48 17.46 43.52
N GLY A 588 5.35 16.25 42.96
CA GLY A 588 5.85 15.02 43.58
C GLY A 588 5.20 14.72 44.94
N THR A 589 4.00 15.26 45.19
CA THR A 589 3.22 15.07 46.43
C THR A 589 1.75 15.31 46.12
N LEU A 590 0.85 14.62 46.83
CA LEU A 590 -0.59 14.79 46.65
C LEU A 590 -1.03 16.20 47.05
N MET A 591 -1.51 16.97 46.07
CA MET A 591 -2.05 18.31 46.31
C MET A 591 -2.97 18.79 45.18
N LYS A 592 -3.80 19.77 45.50
CA LYS A 592 -4.59 20.56 44.54
C LYS A 592 -3.87 21.88 44.27
N GLY A 593 -3.86 22.33 43.02
CA GLY A 593 -3.23 23.60 42.66
C GLY A 593 -3.49 24.03 41.22
N THR A 594 -2.62 24.92 40.74
CA THR A 594 -2.73 25.59 39.44
C THR A 594 -1.43 25.46 38.63
N GLN A 595 -1.45 25.86 37.35
CA GLN A 595 -0.25 25.93 36.52
C GLN A 595 0.87 26.80 37.14
N ALA A 596 0.51 27.82 37.92
CA ALA A 596 1.48 28.65 38.63
C ALA A 596 2.20 27.86 39.75
N ASP A 597 1.49 26.96 40.42
CA ASP A 597 2.08 26.05 41.40
C ASP A 597 3.00 25.03 40.73
N GLU A 598 2.57 24.48 39.58
CA GLU A 598 3.36 23.53 38.78
C GLU A 598 4.70 24.17 38.35
N LYS A 599 4.68 25.39 37.79
CA LYS A 599 5.90 26.14 37.39
C LYS A 599 6.81 26.47 38.57
N ARG A 600 6.26 26.68 39.77
CA ARG A 600 7.00 27.02 40.98
C ARG A 600 7.60 25.80 41.69
N LEU A 601 6.87 24.70 41.76
CA LEU A 601 7.23 23.53 42.55
C LEU A 601 8.12 22.55 41.79
N PHE A 602 7.90 22.37 40.48
CA PHE A 602 8.66 21.40 39.69
C PHE A 602 10.17 21.69 39.69
N PRO A 603 10.67 22.91 39.45
CA PRO A 603 12.12 23.19 39.49
C PRO A 603 12.73 23.02 40.89
N ALA A 604 11.92 23.09 41.94
CA ALA A 604 12.36 22.99 43.34
C ALA A 604 12.47 21.55 43.86
N LEU A 605 12.13 20.55 43.04
CA LEU A 605 12.20 19.14 43.44
C LEU A 605 13.64 18.72 43.72
N LYS A 606 13.84 18.01 44.84
CA LYS A 606 15.16 17.49 45.24
C LYS A 606 15.76 16.52 44.22
N LEU A 607 14.94 15.94 43.35
CA LEU A 607 15.38 14.95 42.36
C LEU A 607 16.35 15.53 41.33
N TRP A 608 16.28 16.83 41.03
CA TRP A 608 17.14 17.46 40.03
C TRP A 608 18.59 17.63 40.49
N GLY A 609 18.88 17.48 41.79
CA GLY A 609 20.26 17.56 42.29
C GLY A 609 20.99 18.88 41.97
N GLY A 610 20.25 19.97 41.75
CA GLY A 610 20.79 21.28 41.33
C GLY A 610 20.81 21.52 39.82
N ALA A 611 20.48 20.53 38.98
CA ALA A 611 20.28 20.74 37.56
C ALA A 611 19.03 21.60 37.31
N PRO A 612 19.06 22.50 36.30
CA PRO A 612 17.89 23.31 35.97
C PRO A 612 16.77 22.45 35.38
N ALA A 613 15.53 22.75 35.77
CA ALA A 613 14.33 22.12 35.24
C ALA A 613 13.23 23.17 35.04
N ALA A 614 12.40 23.02 34.02
CA ALA A 614 11.32 23.96 33.71
C ALA A 614 10.07 23.25 33.17
N VAL A 615 8.90 23.83 33.45
CA VAL A 615 7.59 23.38 32.94
C VAL A 615 7.03 24.43 32.00
N PHE A 616 6.53 23.98 30.85
CA PHE A 616 5.88 24.80 29.85
C PHE A 616 4.47 24.30 29.57
N HIS A 617 3.54 25.23 29.37
CA HIS A 617 2.14 24.98 29.08
C HIS A 617 1.76 25.56 27.72
N LYS A 618 0.48 25.40 27.34
CA LYS A 618 -0.09 25.81 26.06
C LYS A 618 0.30 27.23 25.62
N ASP A 619 0.25 28.21 26.52
CA ASP A 619 0.56 29.59 26.18
C ASP A 619 2.05 29.82 25.91
N ASP A 620 2.93 29.03 26.52
CA ASP A 620 4.37 29.12 26.31
C ASP A 620 4.82 28.47 24.98
N LEU A 621 3.95 27.68 24.34
CA LEU A 621 4.20 27.07 23.03
C LEU A 621 3.90 28.02 21.86
N ARG A 622 3.21 29.14 22.11
CA ARG A 622 2.78 30.08 21.07
C ARG A 622 3.97 30.87 20.54
N THR A 623 4.14 30.87 19.22
CA THR A 623 5.21 31.60 18.54
C THR A 623 4.90 33.09 18.46
N GLU A 624 5.94 33.93 18.58
CA GLU A 624 5.83 35.38 18.38
C GLU A 624 6.14 35.80 16.94
N THR A 625 6.92 34.98 16.22
CA THR A 625 7.30 35.21 14.83
C THR A 625 6.91 34.03 13.93
N ALA A 626 6.80 34.27 12.63
CA ALA A 626 6.48 33.22 11.65
C ALA A 626 7.63 32.23 11.40
N GLY A 627 8.85 32.54 11.86
CA GLY A 627 10.04 31.70 11.67
C GLY A 627 10.32 30.74 12.83
N ASP A 628 9.74 31.00 14.01
CA ASP A 628 9.97 30.19 15.20
C ASP A 628 9.04 28.97 15.24
N THR A 629 9.54 27.87 15.80
CA THR A 629 8.74 26.64 16.00
C THR A 629 7.99 26.66 17.33
N PHE A 630 8.55 27.33 18.36
CA PHE A 630 7.98 27.44 19.70
C PHE A 630 8.10 28.87 20.23
N GLY A 631 7.47 29.16 21.37
CA GLY A 631 7.69 30.42 22.08
C GLY A 631 9.16 30.63 22.50
N PRO A 632 9.58 31.88 22.77
CA PRO A 632 10.98 32.23 22.99
C PRO A 632 11.59 31.52 24.21
N ALA A 633 10.85 31.43 25.32
CA ALA A 633 11.33 30.80 26.55
C ALA A 633 11.58 29.29 26.38
N LEU A 634 10.69 28.58 25.66
CA LEU A 634 10.88 27.16 25.38
C LEU A 634 12.03 26.93 24.39
N THR A 635 12.15 27.79 23.38
CA THR A 635 13.25 27.72 22.40
C THR A 635 14.61 27.90 23.07
N GLU A 636 14.74 28.88 23.97
CA GLU A 636 15.97 29.12 24.73
C GLU A 636 16.33 27.90 25.60
N VAL A 637 15.37 27.39 26.37
CA VAL A 637 15.57 26.25 27.27
C VAL A 637 15.87 24.95 26.51
N LEU A 638 15.25 24.71 25.36
CA LEU A 638 15.60 23.58 24.52
C LEU A 638 17.02 23.72 23.96
N GLY A 639 17.46 24.94 23.60
CA GLY A 639 18.79 25.20 23.06
C GLY A 639 19.94 25.19 24.08
N ASP A 640 19.65 25.33 25.38
CA ASP A 640 20.68 25.53 26.40
C ASP A 640 21.57 24.31 26.72
N GLY A 641 21.18 23.13 26.24
CA GLY A 641 21.94 21.88 26.39
C GLY A 641 22.03 21.31 27.81
N ARG A 642 21.30 21.84 28.79
CA ARG A 642 21.41 21.42 30.21
C ARG A 642 20.08 21.31 30.96
N THR A 643 19.05 22.03 30.56
CA THR A 643 17.79 22.08 31.32
C THR A 643 16.91 20.88 31.03
N HIS A 644 16.35 20.26 32.07
CA HIS A 644 15.30 19.25 31.94
C HIS A 644 13.96 19.94 31.65
N VAL A 645 13.23 19.45 30.67
CA VAL A 645 12.05 20.16 30.15
C VAL A 645 10.83 19.30 30.35
N ALA A 646 9.80 19.85 30.97
CA ALA A 646 8.46 19.31 30.93
C ALA A 646 7.56 20.18 30.06
N VAL A 647 6.78 19.58 29.17
CA VAL A 647 5.83 20.28 28.31
C VAL A 647 4.46 19.63 28.44
N VAL A 648 3.45 20.44 28.68
CA VAL A 648 2.06 20.02 28.83
C VAL A 648 1.29 20.31 27.52
N LEU A 649 0.72 19.27 26.93
CA LEU A 649 -0.01 19.30 25.66
C LEU A 649 -1.49 18.95 25.87
N ASN A 650 -2.38 19.94 25.80
CA ASN A 650 -3.80 19.80 26.16
C ASN A 650 -4.71 19.40 24.97
N ALA A 651 -4.14 18.83 23.91
CA ALA A 651 -4.86 18.58 22.66
C ALA A 651 -6.05 17.63 22.82
N ILE A 652 -5.92 16.64 23.72
CA ILE A 652 -6.93 15.61 23.94
C ILE A 652 -8.12 16.19 24.71
N ASP A 653 -7.89 16.81 25.87
CA ASP A 653 -8.96 17.48 26.63
C ASP A 653 -9.67 18.59 25.84
N ASP A 654 -8.94 19.41 25.08
CA ASP A 654 -9.53 20.45 24.20
C ASP A 654 -10.47 19.84 23.15
N ARG A 655 -10.20 18.62 22.70
CA ARG A 655 -11.05 17.88 21.75
C ARG A 655 -12.26 17.27 22.45
N LEU A 656 -12.07 16.69 23.64
CA LEU A 656 -13.15 16.09 24.45
C LEU A 656 -14.16 17.12 24.97
N ALA A 657 -13.72 18.35 25.21
CA ALA A 657 -14.58 19.43 25.70
C ALA A 657 -15.62 19.92 24.67
N LYS A 658 -15.45 19.58 23.39
CA LYS A 658 -16.36 19.97 22.30
C LYS A 658 -17.51 18.97 22.17
N GLU A 659 -18.67 19.43 21.70
CA GLU A 659 -19.84 18.57 21.43
C GLU A 659 -19.76 17.82 20.09
N GLN A 660 -18.64 17.95 19.35
CA GLN A 660 -18.51 17.41 17.99
C GLN A 660 -18.00 15.97 18.01
N LYS A 661 -18.62 15.11 17.18
CA LYS A 661 -18.21 13.70 17.01
C LYS A 661 -16.71 13.61 16.67
N LEU A 662 -15.98 12.83 17.47
CA LEU A 662 -14.59 12.45 17.21
C LEU A 662 -14.54 11.66 15.89
N GLY A 663 -13.63 12.05 14.99
CA GLY A 663 -13.47 11.59 13.60
C GLY A 663 -13.40 10.07 13.37
N ASP A 664 -12.31 9.56 12.81
CA ASP A 664 -12.14 8.12 12.47
C ASP A 664 -11.74 7.24 13.68
N GLY A 665 -11.74 7.81 14.90
CA GLY A 665 -11.28 7.18 16.13
C GLY A 665 -9.76 7.09 16.28
N ALA A 666 -9.00 7.52 15.27
CA ALA A 666 -7.53 7.44 15.27
C ALA A 666 -6.88 8.71 15.83
N TRP A 667 -5.81 8.54 16.58
CA TRP A 667 -4.90 9.59 17.06
C TRP A 667 -3.55 9.50 16.36
N ARG A 668 -3.26 10.48 15.51
CA ARG A 668 -1.97 10.65 14.84
C ARG A 668 -1.09 11.58 15.66
N ILE A 669 0.23 11.45 15.50
CA ILE A 669 1.20 12.37 16.13
C ILE A 669 0.90 13.83 15.72
N ASP A 670 0.40 14.04 14.50
CA ASP A 670 0.01 15.35 13.98
C ASP A 670 -1.27 15.92 14.57
N ASP A 671 -2.09 15.09 15.21
CA ASP A 671 -3.31 15.54 15.88
C ASP A 671 -2.99 16.19 17.24
N VAL A 672 -1.74 16.06 17.73
CA VAL A 672 -1.24 16.68 18.96
C VAL A 672 -0.26 17.82 18.58
N PRO A 673 -0.71 19.09 18.58
CA PRO A 673 0.14 20.21 18.19
C PRO A 673 1.46 20.27 18.98
N GLY A 674 2.56 20.46 18.26
CA GLY A 674 3.92 20.55 18.84
C GLY A 674 4.59 19.22 19.16
N LEU A 675 3.86 18.10 19.23
CA LEU A 675 4.43 16.79 19.60
C LEU A 675 5.55 16.34 18.63
N ARG A 676 5.29 16.41 17.32
CA ARG A 676 6.29 16.03 16.29
C ARG A 676 7.57 16.86 16.40
N ASP A 677 7.43 18.17 16.57
CA ASP A 677 8.57 19.08 16.60
C ASP A 677 9.39 18.90 17.90
N LEU A 678 8.72 18.71 19.04
CA LEU A 678 9.37 18.40 20.32
C LEU A 678 10.15 17.08 20.25
N LEU A 679 9.57 16.04 19.65
CA LEU A 679 10.25 14.78 19.41
C LEU A 679 11.46 14.96 18.48
N ARG A 680 11.35 15.76 17.42
CA ARG A 680 12.48 16.06 16.52
C ARG A 680 13.64 16.72 17.26
N VAL A 681 13.35 17.69 18.13
CA VAL A 681 14.37 18.34 18.98
C VAL A 681 15.01 17.33 19.92
N ALA A 682 14.19 16.50 20.60
CA ALA A 682 14.68 15.46 21.49
C ALA A 682 15.59 14.46 20.78
N ALA A 683 15.24 14.04 19.56
CA ALA A 683 16.07 13.13 18.76
C ALA A 683 17.41 13.78 18.41
N THR A 684 17.39 15.03 17.98
CA THR A 684 18.59 15.79 17.59
C THR A 684 19.54 16.00 18.77
N GLN A 685 19.00 16.19 19.97
CA GLN A 685 19.76 16.44 21.19
C GLN A 685 20.02 15.18 22.03
N GLY A 686 19.59 14.01 21.57
CA GLY A 686 19.75 12.75 22.30
C GLY A 686 19.04 12.73 23.66
N MET A 687 17.90 13.43 23.81
CA MET A 687 17.16 13.46 25.07
C MET A 687 16.45 12.12 25.34
N ALA A 688 16.29 11.77 26.62
CA ALA A 688 15.32 10.76 27.03
C ALA A 688 13.93 11.38 27.00
N VAL A 689 13.02 10.76 26.24
CA VAL A 689 11.64 11.24 26.14
C VAL A 689 10.77 10.37 27.03
N VAL A 690 10.00 10.98 27.93
CA VAL A 690 8.99 10.28 28.73
C VAL A 690 7.64 10.89 28.40
N LEU A 691 6.74 10.09 27.84
CA LEU A 691 5.38 10.46 27.48
C LEU A 691 4.42 9.90 28.53
N THR A 692 3.58 10.75 29.11
CA THR A 692 2.62 10.37 30.16
C THR A 692 1.39 11.27 30.11
N SER A 693 0.43 11.06 31.02
CA SER A 693 -0.71 11.93 31.24
C SER A 693 -0.81 12.41 32.70
N ASP A 694 -1.80 13.26 32.97
CA ASP A 694 -2.27 13.62 34.30
C ASP A 694 -3.44 12.73 34.76
N HIS A 695 -4.32 12.34 33.86
CA HIS A 695 -5.39 11.37 34.04
C HIS A 695 -5.80 10.80 32.69
N GLY A 696 -6.48 9.65 32.67
CA GLY A 696 -7.14 9.22 31.44
C GLY A 696 -8.53 9.87 31.30
N HIS A 697 -9.33 9.36 30.36
CA HIS A 697 -10.67 9.85 30.09
C HIS A 697 -11.60 8.71 29.67
N VAL A 698 -12.90 9.01 29.68
CA VAL A 698 -13.93 8.22 29.01
C VAL A 698 -14.56 9.03 27.88
N VAL A 699 -14.91 8.36 26.78
CA VAL A 699 -15.58 8.97 25.62
C VAL A 699 -17.10 8.80 25.80
N ASP A 700 -17.88 9.86 25.57
CA ASP A 700 -19.35 9.77 25.59
C ASP A 700 -19.88 9.37 24.22
N ARG A 701 -20.35 8.13 24.11
CA ARG A 701 -21.12 7.61 22.96
C ARG A 701 -22.54 7.22 23.36
N HIS A 702 -22.69 6.70 24.57
CA HIS A 702 -23.93 6.14 25.10
C HIS A 702 -24.28 6.72 26.48
N GLY A 703 -23.66 7.85 26.84
CA GLY A 703 -23.72 8.39 28.19
C GLY A 703 -25.13 8.79 28.60
N THR A 704 -25.52 8.40 29.81
CA THR A 704 -26.75 8.85 30.46
C THR A 704 -26.45 9.89 31.53
N LYS A 705 -27.30 10.91 31.63
CA LYS A 705 -27.22 11.87 32.72
C LYS A 705 -27.77 11.23 34.00
N VAL A 706 -26.98 11.24 35.06
CA VAL A 706 -27.36 10.87 36.42
C VAL A 706 -27.69 12.15 37.17
N ASP A 707 -28.83 12.18 37.86
CA ASP A 707 -29.17 13.32 38.72
C ASP A 707 -28.36 13.24 40.02
N PRO A 708 -27.48 14.21 40.29
CA PRO A 708 -26.61 14.13 41.45
C PRO A 708 -27.37 14.53 42.72
N ALA A 709 -27.10 13.83 43.84
CA ALA A 709 -27.71 14.14 45.13
C ALA A 709 -27.21 15.46 45.77
N THR A 710 -26.08 15.98 45.29
CA THR A 710 -25.44 17.23 45.69
C THR A 710 -24.92 17.95 44.44
N ASP A 711 -24.62 19.24 44.53
CA ASP A 711 -24.07 19.95 43.37
C ASP A 711 -22.76 19.28 42.88
N PRO A 712 -22.69 18.92 41.59
CA PRO A 712 -21.55 18.19 41.06
C PRO A 712 -20.33 19.11 41.00
N ALA A 713 -19.20 18.64 41.53
CA ALA A 713 -17.93 19.37 41.51
C ALA A 713 -17.19 19.18 40.17
N SER A 714 -17.53 18.14 39.41
CA SER A 714 -17.15 17.95 38.00
C SER A 714 -18.21 17.16 37.25
N ALA A 715 -17.95 16.81 35.99
CA ALA A 715 -18.82 15.91 35.23
C ALA A 715 -19.01 14.52 35.88
N ARG A 716 -18.06 14.09 36.74
CA ARG A 716 -17.99 12.70 37.21
C ARG A 716 -17.74 12.50 38.71
N HIS A 717 -17.64 13.58 39.48
CA HIS A 717 -17.66 13.50 40.94
C HIS A 717 -18.44 14.63 41.58
N ARG A 718 -18.91 14.37 42.79
CA ARG A 718 -19.64 15.28 43.66
C ARG A 718 -19.19 15.09 45.11
N LEU A 719 -19.58 16.03 45.97
CA LEU A 719 -19.38 15.86 47.41
C LEU A 719 -20.35 14.81 47.96
N PRO A 720 -19.99 14.08 49.03
CA PRO A 720 -20.93 13.23 49.76
C PRO A 720 -22.13 14.05 50.24
N GLY A 721 -23.30 13.43 50.29
CA GLY A 721 -24.53 14.05 50.82
C GLY A 721 -25.31 13.02 51.63
N ASP A 722 -26.44 13.44 52.22
CA ASP A 722 -27.24 12.62 53.14
C ASP A 722 -28.07 11.52 52.44
N GLY A 723 -28.11 11.51 51.11
CA GLY A 723 -28.82 10.51 50.30
C GLY A 723 -27.99 9.25 50.01
N PRO A 724 -28.63 8.12 49.65
CA PRO A 724 -27.92 6.90 49.29
C PRO A 724 -27.08 7.08 48.02
N LEU A 725 -26.02 6.26 47.88
CA LEU A 725 -25.27 6.16 46.63
C LEU A 725 -26.16 5.60 45.51
N ALA A 726 -26.11 6.20 44.34
CA ALA A 726 -26.74 5.63 43.15
C ALA A 726 -25.98 4.38 42.68
N GLU A 727 -26.64 3.53 41.88
CA GLU A 727 -26.08 2.26 41.38
C GLU A 727 -24.70 2.42 40.70
N ARG A 728 -24.50 3.56 40.04
CA ARG A 728 -23.32 3.88 39.22
C ARG A 728 -22.27 4.73 39.94
N GLU A 729 -22.48 4.94 41.24
CA GLU A 729 -21.61 5.74 42.10
C GLU A 729 -20.78 4.86 43.03
N THR A 730 -19.60 5.35 43.40
CA THR A 730 -18.78 4.79 44.47
C THR A 730 -18.30 5.89 45.40
N ALA A 731 -18.29 5.63 46.70
CA ALA A 731 -17.71 6.54 47.69
C ALA A 731 -16.22 6.26 47.84
N LEU A 732 -15.42 7.31 47.79
CA LEU A 732 -13.98 7.26 48.02
C LEU A 732 -13.64 8.14 49.22
N SER A 733 -12.78 7.63 50.09
CA SER A 733 -12.27 8.35 51.25
C SER A 733 -10.83 7.97 51.52
N GLY A 734 -10.08 8.83 52.20
CA GLY A 734 -8.71 8.54 52.65
C GLY A 734 -7.64 9.43 52.02
N PRO A 735 -6.35 9.17 52.31
CA PRO A 735 -5.25 10.12 52.06
C PRO A 735 -5.06 10.53 50.59
N ARG A 736 -5.48 9.68 49.64
CA ARG A 736 -5.40 9.95 48.20
C ARG A 736 -6.55 10.78 47.64
N VAL A 737 -7.60 11.01 48.43
CA VAL A 737 -8.72 11.87 48.05
C VAL A 737 -8.36 13.30 48.45
N VAL A 738 -8.08 14.13 47.46
CA VAL A 738 -7.51 15.48 47.63
C VAL A 738 -8.57 16.58 47.47
N TRP A 739 -9.84 16.21 47.29
CA TRP A 739 -10.94 17.15 47.08
C TRP A 739 -12.00 17.09 48.20
N PRO A 740 -12.46 18.25 48.72
CA PRO A 740 -11.98 19.60 48.41
C PRO A 740 -10.60 19.90 49.02
N GLU A 741 -10.18 19.04 49.96
CA GLU A 741 -8.92 19.09 50.70
C GLU A 741 -8.30 17.68 50.84
N PRO A 742 -6.99 17.55 51.11
CA PRO A 742 -6.32 16.26 51.31
C PRO A 742 -6.94 15.43 52.44
N GLY A 743 -7.17 14.14 52.17
CA GLY A 743 -7.74 13.19 53.14
C GLY A 743 -9.27 13.19 53.22
N ALA A 744 -9.95 13.96 52.37
CA ALA A 744 -11.39 14.12 52.39
C ALA A 744 -12.14 12.90 51.78
N SER A 745 -13.43 13.08 51.52
CA SER A 745 -14.29 12.07 50.89
C SER A 745 -15.04 12.66 49.70
N VAL A 746 -15.21 11.87 48.64
CA VAL A 746 -15.96 12.22 47.43
C VAL A 746 -16.85 11.06 47.00
N VAL A 747 -17.87 11.35 46.21
CA VAL A 747 -18.64 10.34 45.48
C VAL A 747 -18.34 10.52 44.00
N ALA A 748 -17.94 9.44 43.33
CA ALA A 748 -17.53 9.46 41.94
C ALA A 748 -18.26 8.40 41.11
N LEU A 749 -18.45 8.68 39.82
CA LEU A 749 -19.02 7.73 38.87
C LEU A 749 -17.96 6.71 38.47
N TRP A 750 -18.28 5.43 38.60
CA TRP A 750 -17.43 4.33 38.10
C TRP A 750 -17.84 3.90 36.69
N ASP A 751 -19.10 4.09 36.32
CA ASP A 751 -19.67 3.70 35.03
C ASP A 751 -19.29 4.69 33.93
N ALA A 752 -18.51 4.25 32.93
CA ALA A 752 -18.03 5.12 31.84
C ALA A 752 -19.17 5.86 31.11
N ASP A 753 -20.33 5.20 30.91
CA ASP A 753 -21.52 5.70 30.24
C ASP A 753 -22.44 6.57 31.15
N SER A 754 -21.87 7.27 32.14
CA SER A 754 -22.60 8.14 33.07
C SER A 754 -21.96 9.50 33.28
N ARG A 755 -22.77 10.55 33.45
CA ARG A 755 -22.31 11.91 33.75
C ARG A 755 -23.29 12.68 34.62
N TYR A 756 -22.83 13.67 35.38
CA TYR A 756 -23.71 14.61 36.10
C TYR A 756 -24.04 15.87 35.29
N THR A 757 -23.13 16.29 34.41
CA THR A 757 -23.22 17.57 33.68
C THR A 757 -23.83 17.42 32.29
N ALA A 758 -23.87 18.53 31.54
CA ALA A 758 -24.24 18.54 30.13
C ALA A 758 -23.33 17.66 29.25
N LEU A 759 -23.84 17.34 28.05
CA LEU A 759 -23.16 16.50 27.07
C LEU A 759 -21.86 17.16 26.57
N LYS A 760 -20.80 16.37 26.40
CA LYS A 760 -19.49 16.66 25.82
C LYS A 760 -18.99 15.40 25.13
N ALA A 761 -17.97 15.47 24.29
CA ALA A 761 -17.42 14.29 23.62
C ALA A 761 -16.71 13.31 24.58
N GLY A 762 -16.27 13.78 25.74
CA GLY A 762 -15.76 12.91 26.81
C GLY A 762 -15.57 13.63 28.13
N TYR A 763 -15.15 12.86 29.13
CA TYR A 763 -15.10 13.28 30.52
C TYR A 763 -13.98 12.62 31.31
N HIS A 764 -13.66 13.24 32.43
CA HIS A 764 -12.75 12.73 33.45
C HIS A 764 -13.28 13.16 34.84
N GLY A 765 -12.60 12.78 35.92
CA GLY A 765 -12.96 13.10 37.30
C GLY A 765 -13.69 11.99 38.06
N GLY A 766 -13.90 10.83 37.44
CA GLY A 766 -14.53 9.63 37.98
C GLY A 766 -13.53 8.57 38.44
N THR A 767 -13.97 7.31 38.44
CA THR A 767 -13.23 6.14 38.98
C THR A 767 -13.19 4.93 38.05
N SER A 768 -13.55 5.11 36.77
CA SER A 768 -13.37 4.04 35.78
C SER A 768 -11.88 3.68 35.63
N LEU A 769 -11.59 2.47 35.16
CA LEU A 769 -10.20 2.06 34.90
C LEU A 769 -9.51 3.02 33.93
N ALA A 770 -10.24 3.45 32.89
CA ALA A 770 -9.75 4.35 31.85
C ALA A 770 -9.37 5.73 32.39
N GLU A 771 -10.01 6.21 33.46
CA GLU A 771 -9.70 7.52 34.08
C GLU A 771 -8.53 7.43 35.07
N VAL A 772 -8.50 6.37 35.88
CA VAL A 772 -7.52 6.22 36.98
C VAL A 772 -6.15 5.75 36.47
N THR A 773 -6.13 4.99 35.37
CA THR A 773 -4.90 4.42 34.82
C THR A 773 -4.21 5.44 33.91
N ILE A 774 -2.99 5.82 34.25
CA ILE A 774 -2.17 6.72 33.44
C ILE A 774 -1.01 5.92 32.82
N PRO A 775 -0.92 5.82 31.48
CA PRO A 775 0.16 5.11 30.81
C PRO A 775 1.49 5.89 30.90
N VAL A 776 2.60 5.16 31.04
CA VAL A 776 3.97 5.69 31.06
C VAL A 776 4.77 5.05 29.93
N LEU A 777 5.20 5.87 28.97
CA LEU A 777 6.01 5.45 27.84
C LEU A 777 7.36 6.15 27.90
N ALA A 778 8.45 5.38 27.83
CA ALA A 778 9.80 5.91 27.85
C ALA A 778 10.50 5.58 26.52
N PHE A 779 11.07 6.58 25.87
CA PHE A 779 11.67 6.46 24.55
C PHE A 779 13.10 6.99 24.51
N LEU A 780 13.91 6.34 23.69
CA LEU A 780 15.24 6.82 23.30
C LEU A 780 15.40 6.75 21.78
N PRO A 781 16.22 7.64 21.19
CA PRO A 781 16.59 7.51 19.80
C PRO A 781 17.27 6.15 19.57
N PHE A 782 17.02 5.53 18.42
CA PHE A 782 17.64 4.26 18.09
C PHE A 782 19.17 4.30 18.21
N GLY A 783 19.74 3.32 18.91
CA GLY A 783 21.17 3.19 19.14
C GLY A 783 21.72 4.04 20.29
N ALA A 784 20.89 4.83 20.98
CA ALA A 784 21.31 5.51 22.20
C ALA A 784 21.54 4.51 23.35
N GLU A 785 22.58 4.74 24.16
CA GLU A 785 22.80 3.96 25.39
C GLU A 785 21.68 4.25 26.41
N PRO A 786 20.97 3.20 26.88
CA PRO A 786 19.86 3.37 27.80
C PRO A 786 20.33 3.65 29.23
N PRO A 787 19.62 4.51 29.98
CA PRO A 787 19.88 4.70 31.40
C PRO A 787 19.88 3.36 32.16
N LYS A 788 20.75 3.24 33.16
CA LYS A 788 20.85 2.03 33.97
C LYS A 788 19.48 1.59 34.53
N GLY A 789 19.09 0.36 34.22
CA GLY A 789 17.84 -0.25 34.68
C GLY A 789 16.69 -0.14 33.69
N TRP A 790 16.83 0.67 32.63
CA TRP A 790 15.88 0.67 31.53
C TRP A 790 16.06 -0.60 30.69
N ARG A 791 14.94 -1.22 30.32
CA ARG A 791 14.93 -2.46 29.55
C ARG A 791 14.09 -2.23 28.29
N GLU A 792 14.68 -2.47 27.13
CA GLU A 792 14.00 -2.25 25.85
C GLU A 792 12.76 -3.15 25.77
N LEU A 793 11.64 -2.57 25.34
CA LEU A 793 10.37 -3.28 25.18
C LEU A 793 10.30 -3.92 23.80
N GLY A 794 9.97 -5.21 23.78
CA GLY A 794 9.48 -5.88 22.58
C GLY A 794 8.04 -5.46 22.25
N ASP A 795 7.39 -6.21 21.36
CA ASP A 795 5.96 -6.02 21.04
C ASP A 795 5.10 -5.99 22.31
N GLN A 796 4.24 -4.99 22.43
CA GLN A 796 3.33 -4.81 23.57
C GLN A 796 1.89 -5.18 23.24
N ARG A 797 1.62 -5.62 22.00
CA ARG A 797 0.30 -6.06 21.58
C ARG A 797 -0.02 -7.39 22.29
N PRO A 798 -1.22 -7.52 22.89
CA PRO A 798 -1.61 -8.77 23.54
C PRO A 798 -1.78 -9.88 22.49
N ALA A 799 -1.64 -11.14 22.90
CA ALA A 799 -1.65 -12.29 21.97
C ALA A 799 -2.90 -12.36 21.06
N TRP A 800 -4.06 -11.92 21.53
CA TRP A 800 -5.30 -11.90 20.75
C TRP A 800 -5.35 -10.77 19.70
N TRP A 801 -4.46 -9.78 19.76
CA TRP A 801 -4.42 -8.62 18.87
C TRP A 801 -3.89 -8.98 17.47
N ALA A 802 -2.87 -9.85 17.40
CA ALA A 802 -2.21 -10.28 16.18
C ALA A 802 -1.59 -11.70 16.32
N PRO A 803 -2.42 -12.75 16.49
CA PRO A 803 -1.96 -14.10 16.82
C PRO A 803 -1.01 -14.73 15.78
N GLU A 804 -1.15 -14.37 14.50
CA GLU A 804 -0.27 -14.82 13.41
C GLU A 804 1.15 -14.25 13.54
N GLU A 805 1.31 -13.08 14.18
CA GLU A 805 2.60 -12.45 14.50
C GLU A 805 3.13 -12.88 15.88
N THR A 806 2.23 -13.26 16.81
CA THR A 806 2.61 -13.72 18.16
C THR A 806 2.97 -15.21 18.22
N GLY A 807 2.71 -15.99 17.16
CA GLY A 807 2.98 -17.43 17.04
C GLY A 807 4.46 -17.86 17.08
N LYS A 808 5.37 -17.00 17.53
CA LYS A 808 6.77 -17.33 17.87
C LYS A 808 7.17 -16.91 19.30
N ALA A 809 6.23 -16.87 20.24
CA ALA A 809 6.53 -16.74 21.67
C ALA A 809 5.79 -17.82 22.50
N SER A 810 6.52 -18.38 23.45
CA SER A 810 6.31 -19.63 24.20
C SER A 810 4.92 -19.87 24.79
N LEU A 811 4.48 -21.13 24.70
CA LEU A 811 3.35 -21.69 25.44
C LEU A 811 3.56 -21.52 26.96
N PRO A 812 2.53 -21.17 27.75
CA PRO A 812 2.62 -21.18 29.21
C PRO A 812 2.76 -22.61 29.75
N ASP A 813 3.68 -22.78 30.71
CA ASP A 813 3.80 -23.99 31.54
C ASP A 813 2.48 -24.27 32.28
N GLU A 814 1.81 -25.36 31.94
CA GLU A 814 0.78 -25.96 32.78
C GLU A 814 1.44 -26.54 34.05
N HIS A 815 1.59 -25.72 35.08
CA HIS A 815 1.63 -26.22 36.45
C HIS A 815 0.19 -26.56 36.89
N THR A 816 -0.34 -27.68 36.39
CA THR A 816 -1.58 -28.24 36.93
C THR A 816 -1.27 -29.04 38.20
N ALA A 817 -1.77 -28.49 39.31
CA ALA A 817 -1.91 -29.18 40.58
C ALA A 817 -2.70 -30.49 40.39
N ARG A 818 -2.08 -31.61 40.78
CA ARG A 818 -2.75 -32.92 40.88
C ARG A 818 -3.47 -33.05 42.22
N PRO A 819 -4.75 -33.45 42.24
CA PRO A 819 -5.33 -34.14 43.39
C PRO A 819 -4.95 -35.62 43.33
N VAL A 820 -4.49 -36.12 44.47
CA VAL A 820 -4.17 -37.53 44.72
C VAL A 820 -5.47 -38.29 44.96
N THR A 821 -5.72 -39.39 44.24
CA THR A 821 -6.52 -40.50 44.78
C THR A 821 -6.08 -41.82 44.16
N ALA A 822 -6.01 -42.83 45.04
CA ALA A 822 -5.36 -44.11 44.87
C ALA A 822 -6.27 -45.16 44.21
N THR A 823 -5.70 -46.11 43.45
CA THR A 823 -5.71 -47.56 43.77
C THR A 823 -4.95 -48.41 42.73
N ALA A 824 -3.94 -49.14 43.23
CA ALA A 824 -3.57 -50.56 43.06
C ALA A 824 -3.79 -51.37 41.74
N PRO A 825 -2.99 -52.44 41.48
CA PRO A 825 -2.39 -52.69 40.16
C PRO A 825 -2.61 -54.10 39.54
N ALA A 826 -2.12 -54.25 38.29
CA ALA A 826 -1.57 -55.44 37.61
C ALA A 826 -2.54 -56.39 36.84
N PRO A 827 -2.07 -57.32 35.96
CA PRO A 827 -0.75 -57.47 35.31
C PRO A 827 -0.74 -57.78 33.77
N ARG A 828 0.46 -57.59 33.22
CA ARG A 828 1.15 -58.20 32.05
C ARG A 828 0.58 -59.53 31.49
N LYS A 829 0.64 -59.77 30.15
CA LYS A 829 1.78 -60.34 29.35
C LYS A 829 1.25 -60.87 27.95
N PRO A 830 2.05 -61.47 27.04
CA PRO A 830 2.40 -60.90 25.72
C PRO A 830 1.98 -61.78 24.51
N THR A 831 2.01 -61.27 23.28
CA THR A 831 2.40 -62.09 22.10
C THR A 831 2.74 -61.24 20.87
N ALA A 832 3.69 -61.77 20.11
CA ALA A 832 4.38 -61.14 19.00
C ALA A 832 3.80 -61.47 17.62
N LYS A 833 4.22 -60.66 16.63
CA LYS A 833 4.26 -60.83 15.17
C LYS A 833 3.01 -60.44 14.37
N ALA A 834 3.12 -59.32 13.64
CA ALA A 834 3.29 -59.33 12.18
C ALA A 834 3.63 -57.91 11.67
N LYS A 835 4.75 -57.80 10.95
CA LYS A 835 5.13 -56.64 10.15
C LYS A 835 4.34 -56.64 8.84
N LYS A 836 3.44 -55.69 8.68
CA LYS A 836 3.19 -54.84 7.50
C LYS A 836 1.96 -53.99 7.83
N ASP A 837 1.95 -52.75 7.34
CA ASP A 837 0.90 -51.72 7.54
C ASP A 837 1.10 -50.72 8.69
N GLN A 838 2.36 -50.35 8.95
CA GLN A 838 2.68 -49.05 9.56
C GLN A 838 3.88 -48.42 8.84
N ALA A 839 3.64 -47.94 7.62
CA ALA A 839 4.51 -46.97 6.95
C ALA A 839 3.72 -45.72 6.50
N GLU A 840 2.47 -45.55 6.94
CA GLU A 840 1.61 -44.45 6.46
C GLU A 840 0.87 -43.68 7.59
N VAL A 841 1.22 -43.88 8.86
CA VAL A 841 0.59 -43.14 10.00
C VAL A 841 1.62 -42.52 10.96
N ALA A 842 2.88 -42.35 10.53
CA ALA A 842 3.92 -41.67 11.33
C ALA A 842 4.28 -40.26 10.80
N ARG A 843 3.38 -39.60 10.07
CA ARG A 843 3.55 -38.22 9.57
C ARG A 843 2.63 -37.19 10.21
N THR A 844 1.95 -37.54 11.29
CA THR A 844 1.04 -36.62 11.98
C THR A 844 1.28 -36.77 13.47
N HIS A 845 2.34 -36.15 13.97
CA HIS A 845 2.53 -35.63 15.33
C HIS A 845 3.95 -35.03 15.36
N GLU A 846 4.05 -33.72 15.18
CA GLU A 846 5.30 -32.98 15.34
C GLU A 846 5.75 -33.08 16.81
N THR A 847 6.81 -33.84 17.07
CA THR A 847 7.48 -33.84 18.36
C THR A 847 8.43 -32.63 18.45
N LEU A 848 8.38 -31.90 19.57
CA LEU A 848 9.00 -30.59 19.75
C LEU A 848 10.52 -30.62 20.04
N PHE A 849 11.16 -31.79 20.05
CA PHE A 849 12.61 -31.95 20.31
C PHE A 849 13.20 -33.09 19.47
N ASP A 850 14.36 -32.84 18.86
CA ASP A 850 15.20 -33.87 18.24
C ASP A 850 16.40 -34.18 19.15
N VAL A 851 16.69 -35.46 19.33
CA VAL A 851 17.77 -35.95 20.19
C VAL A 851 18.99 -36.27 19.33
N ALA A 852 20.02 -35.43 19.38
CA ALA A 852 21.33 -35.72 18.79
C ALA A 852 22.27 -36.36 19.84
N LEU A 853 22.85 -37.51 19.49
CA LEU A 853 23.84 -38.22 20.31
C LEU A 853 25.24 -37.76 19.92
N THR A 854 26.00 -37.15 20.83
CA THR A 854 27.41 -36.83 20.61
C THR A 854 28.32 -37.73 21.44
N THR A 855 29.47 -38.09 20.88
CA THR A 855 30.50 -38.89 21.55
C THR A 855 31.37 -37.97 22.41
N GLY A 856 31.15 -37.97 23.72
CA GLY A 856 32.12 -37.44 24.68
C GLY A 856 33.37 -38.32 24.71
N GLY A 857 34.54 -37.69 24.70
CA GLY A 857 35.84 -38.37 24.75
C GLY A 857 36.02 -39.20 26.03
N ASP A 858 36.69 -40.34 25.83
CA ASP A 858 37.10 -41.40 26.76
C ASP A 858 35.97 -42.12 27.55
N ASP A 859 35.77 -43.39 27.15
CA ASP A 859 34.97 -44.46 27.76
C ASP A 859 33.47 -44.18 28.03
N ALA A 860 32.68 -44.52 27.01
CA ALA A 860 31.44 -45.30 27.09
C ALA A 860 30.33 -44.87 28.06
N LEU A 861 29.81 -43.64 27.93
CA LEU A 861 28.39 -43.32 28.21
C LEU A 861 27.89 -42.23 27.24
N LEU A 862 26.86 -42.54 26.45
CA LEU A 862 26.14 -41.57 25.61
C LEU A 862 25.19 -40.76 26.50
N THR A 863 25.51 -39.48 26.75
CA THR A 863 24.59 -38.55 27.45
C THR A 863 23.70 -37.84 26.42
N PRO A 864 22.36 -37.97 26.48
CA PRO A 864 21.47 -37.23 25.60
C PRO A 864 21.41 -35.76 26.04
N THR A 865 21.90 -34.86 25.20
CA THR A 865 21.69 -33.41 25.32
C THR A 865 20.50 -33.00 24.47
N LEU A 866 19.50 -32.35 25.09
CA LEU A 866 18.39 -31.71 24.38
C LEU A 866 18.93 -30.46 23.68
N VAL A 867 18.89 -30.46 22.35
CA VAL A 867 19.32 -29.33 21.51
C VAL A 867 18.05 -28.67 20.97
N SER A 868 17.97 -27.33 21.03
CA SER A 868 16.78 -26.63 20.52
C SER A 868 16.64 -26.78 19.00
N ARG A 869 15.43 -26.67 18.46
CA ARG A 869 15.21 -26.66 17.00
C ARG A 869 16.01 -25.54 16.32
N THR A 870 16.12 -24.38 16.95
CA THR A 870 16.96 -23.26 16.47
C THR A 870 18.42 -23.69 16.35
N GLU A 871 18.98 -24.28 17.39
CA GLU A 871 20.39 -24.71 17.42
C GLU A 871 20.68 -25.78 16.36
N THR A 872 19.72 -26.70 16.14
CA THR A 872 19.82 -27.74 15.10
C THR A 872 19.82 -27.11 13.70
N LEU A 873 18.94 -26.12 13.45
CA LEU A 873 18.86 -25.42 12.17
C LEU A 873 20.12 -24.58 11.90
N VAL A 874 20.63 -23.86 12.91
CA VAL A 874 21.86 -23.06 12.77
C VAL A 874 23.05 -23.97 12.51
N THR A 875 23.17 -25.10 13.23
CA THR A 875 24.24 -26.08 12.98
C THR A 875 24.17 -26.64 11.56
N ALA A 876 22.97 -27.06 11.11
CA ALA A 876 22.78 -27.57 9.75
C ALA A 876 23.08 -26.52 8.67
N LEU A 877 22.74 -25.25 8.89
CA LEU A 877 23.07 -24.15 8.00
C LEU A 877 24.59 -23.95 7.91
N LEU A 878 25.28 -23.90 9.05
CA LEU A 878 26.73 -23.72 9.09
C LEU A 878 27.49 -24.89 8.45
N ASP A 879 26.94 -26.10 8.51
CA ASP A 879 27.54 -27.31 7.90
C ASP A 879 27.20 -27.48 6.41
N SER A 880 26.28 -26.67 5.86
CA SER A 880 25.87 -26.79 4.46
C SER A 880 27.01 -26.43 3.48
N GLU A 881 27.12 -27.19 2.39
CA GLU A 881 28.14 -26.96 1.35
C GLU A 881 28.05 -25.54 0.76
N THR A 882 26.83 -25.04 0.56
CA THR A 882 26.57 -23.69 0.04
C THR A 882 27.08 -22.60 0.99
N TYR A 883 26.86 -22.75 2.30
CA TYR A 883 27.38 -21.82 3.30
C TYR A 883 28.91 -21.85 3.37
N GLN A 884 29.51 -23.04 3.35
CA GLN A 884 30.97 -23.19 3.36
C GLN A 884 31.63 -22.60 2.10
N ALA A 885 30.97 -22.72 0.94
CA ALA A 885 31.42 -22.07 -0.29
C ALA A 885 31.37 -20.53 -0.18
N GLN A 886 30.29 -19.96 0.36
CA GLN A 886 30.18 -18.50 0.60
C GLN A 886 31.23 -18.00 1.61
N LEU A 887 31.45 -18.75 2.69
CA LEU A 887 32.48 -18.44 3.68
C LEU A 887 33.90 -18.50 3.07
N GLY A 888 34.14 -19.40 2.11
CA GLY A 888 35.38 -19.50 1.34
C GLY A 888 35.64 -18.30 0.42
N GLY A 889 34.58 -17.65 -0.07
CA GLY A 889 34.66 -16.47 -0.94
C GLY A 889 34.95 -15.15 -0.22
N LEU A 890 34.87 -15.10 1.12
CA LEU A 890 35.14 -13.89 1.89
C LEU A 890 36.65 -13.64 2.08
N ALA A 891 37.11 -12.44 1.72
CA ALA A 891 38.49 -12.01 1.94
C ALA A 891 38.90 -11.98 3.44
N ARG A 892 37.93 -11.75 4.35
CA ARG A 892 38.12 -11.82 5.80
C ARG A 892 36.99 -12.62 6.41
N LYS A 893 37.32 -13.78 6.97
CA LYS A 893 36.34 -14.69 7.58
C LYS A 893 35.85 -14.14 8.93
N PRO A 894 34.53 -14.05 9.17
CA PRO A 894 33.98 -13.70 10.48
C PRO A 894 34.25 -14.81 11.50
N GLN A 895 34.20 -14.47 12.80
CA GLN A 895 34.31 -15.48 13.85
C GLN A 895 33.06 -16.36 13.88
N GLN A 896 33.24 -17.67 13.74
CA GLN A 896 32.13 -18.61 13.58
C GLN A 896 31.18 -18.64 14.79
N GLU A 897 31.72 -18.47 16.00
CA GLU A 897 30.92 -18.35 17.23
C GLU A 897 30.01 -17.12 17.23
N GLN A 898 30.45 -16.00 16.65
CA GLN A 898 29.65 -14.77 16.55
C GLN A 898 28.54 -14.92 15.51
N VAL A 899 28.84 -15.56 14.37
CA VAL A 899 27.82 -15.87 13.35
C VAL A 899 26.77 -16.80 13.90
N HIS A 900 27.20 -17.85 14.62
CA HIS A 900 26.30 -18.79 15.29
C HIS A 900 25.34 -18.08 16.27
N LYS A 901 25.89 -17.28 17.20
CA LYS A 901 25.09 -16.50 18.17
C LYS A 901 24.14 -15.51 17.50
N ALA A 902 24.56 -14.88 16.41
CA ALA A 902 23.75 -13.94 15.66
C ALA A 902 22.57 -14.60 14.94
N LEU A 903 22.81 -15.76 14.30
CA LEU A 903 21.77 -16.53 13.63
C LEU A 903 20.75 -17.10 14.61
N ALA A 904 21.22 -17.66 15.73
CA ALA A 904 20.36 -18.10 16.82
C ALA A 904 19.51 -16.93 17.35
N ALA A 905 20.13 -15.78 17.61
CA ALA A 905 19.43 -14.58 18.07
C ALA A 905 18.37 -14.04 17.11
N LEU A 906 18.60 -14.13 15.78
CA LEU A 906 17.63 -13.75 14.75
C LEU A 906 16.45 -14.71 14.72
N LEU A 907 16.71 -16.01 14.75
CA LEU A 907 15.68 -17.05 14.71
C LEU A 907 14.83 -17.04 15.99
N ASP A 908 15.45 -16.88 17.15
CA ASP A 908 14.77 -16.77 18.46
C ASP A 908 13.94 -15.47 18.57
N ALA A 909 14.32 -14.42 17.83
CA ALA A 909 13.54 -13.17 17.74
C ALA A 909 12.45 -13.21 16.65
N GLY A 910 12.13 -14.39 16.11
CA GLY A 910 11.10 -14.55 15.09
C GLY A 910 11.52 -14.10 13.68
N GLY A 911 12.82 -13.85 13.48
CA GLY A 911 13.41 -13.47 12.20
C GLY A 911 13.71 -11.98 12.07
N THR A 912 13.16 -11.09 12.91
CA THR A 912 13.39 -9.64 12.78
C THR A 912 14.12 -9.09 13.99
N LEU A 913 15.29 -8.47 13.79
CA LEU A 913 16.09 -7.92 14.87
C LEU A 913 16.88 -6.67 14.43
N PRO A 914 16.91 -5.58 15.22
CA PRO A 914 17.80 -4.45 14.99
C PRO A 914 19.27 -4.86 14.95
N VAL A 915 20.06 -4.24 14.09
CA VAL A 915 21.51 -4.53 13.93
C VAL A 915 22.28 -4.36 15.24
N THR A 916 21.87 -3.42 16.09
CA THR A 916 22.48 -3.16 17.40
C THR A 916 22.19 -4.29 18.40
N ALA A 917 20.94 -4.76 18.47
CA ALA A 917 20.54 -5.90 19.30
C ALA A 917 21.19 -7.20 18.81
N LEU A 918 21.34 -7.36 17.50
CA LEU A 918 22.10 -8.47 16.90
C LEU A 918 23.57 -8.46 17.35
N ALA A 919 24.23 -7.30 17.28
CA ALA A 919 25.62 -7.17 17.70
C ALA A 919 25.82 -7.49 19.19
N GLN A 920 24.92 -7.01 20.06
CA GLN A 920 24.96 -7.31 21.50
C GLN A 920 24.78 -8.81 21.78
N ARG A 921 23.79 -9.45 21.15
CA ARG A 921 23.55 -10.90 21.32
C ARG A 921 24.66 -11.77 20.72
N ALA A 922 25.35 -11.27 19.69
CA ALA A 922 26.54 -11.90 19.11
C ALA A 922 27.82 -11.67 19.94
N GLY A 923 27.76 -10.92 21.05
CA GLY A 923 28.92 -10.61 21.89
C GLY A 923 29.90 -9.62 21.26
N MET A 924 29.41 -8.74 20.37
CA MET A 924 30.20 -7.77 19.62
C MET A 924 29.91 -6.33 20.10
N PRO A 925 30.91 -5.42 20.02
CA PRO A 925 30.65 -3.99 20.18
C PRO A 925 29.63 -3.48 19.15
N VAL A 926 28.65 -2.70 19.60
CA VAL A 926 27.54 -2.18 18.76
C VAL A 926 28.06 -1.37 17.56
N THR A 927 29.21 -0.70 17.69
CA THR A 927 29.88 0.05 16.61
C THR A 927 30.32 -0.81 15.42
N ARG A 928 30.40 -2.14 15.59
CA ARG A 928 30.73 -3.08 14.51
C ARG A 928 29.49 -3.77 13.92
N GLY A 929 28.30 -3.43 14.39
CA GLY A 929 27.04 -4.06 14.00
C GLY A 929 26.76 -3.94 12.50
N ASP A 930 26.84 -2.74 11.92
CA ASP A 930 26.53 -2.51 10.50
C ASP A 930 27.47 -3.28 9.55
N GLY A 931 28.77 -3.32 9.90
CA GLY A 931 29.77 -4.09 9.16
C GLY A 931 29.51 -5.60 9.27
N PHE A 932 29.13 -6.07 10.46
CA PHE A 932 28.82 -7.49 10.68
C PHE A 932 27.50 -7.91 10.00
N ALA A 933 26.48 -7.05 10.02
CA ALA A 933 25.24 -7.22 9.27
C ALA A 933 25.49 -7.32 7.76
N ALA A 934 26.38 -6.48 7.23
CA ALA A 934 26.78 -6.57 5.82
C ALA A 934 27.47 -7.90 5.49
N VAL A 935 28.34 -8.39 6.37
CA VAL A 935 28.98 -9.71 6.23
C VAL A 935 27.95 -10.85 6.31
N LEU A 936 26.99 -10.78 7.22
CA LEU A 936 25.91 -11.78 7.31
C LEU A 936 25.03 -11.78 6.06
N ARG A 937 24.68 -10.61 5.50
CA ARG A 937 23.95 -10.54 4.22
C ARG A 937 24.76 -11.16 3.08
N GLN A 938 26.07 -10.92 3.03
CA GLN A 938 26.93 -11.53 2.02
C GLN A 938 27.01 -13.05 2.15
N LEU A 939 26.95 -13.58 3.38
CA LEU A 939 26.96 -15.02 3.62
C LEU A 939 25.62 -15.70 3.33
N LEU A 940 24.51 -15.02 3.61
CA LEU A 940 23.17 -15.60 3.55
C LEU A 940 22.41 -15.31 2.26
N ASN A 941 22.71 -14.23 1.54
CA ASN A 941 22.04 -13.89 0.28
C ASN A 941 22.85 -14.45 -0.88
N TYR A 942 22.34 -15.49 -1.51
CA TYR A 942 23.00 -16.16 -2.64
C TYR A 942 22.08 -16.15 -3.87
N ASP A 943 22.69 -16.06 -5.06
CA ASP A 943 21.99 -16.11 -6.37
C ASP A 943 20.79 -15.14 -6.51
N GLY A 944 20.90 -13.96 -5.89
CA GLY A 944 19.86 -12.91 -5.96
C GLY A 944 18.69 -13.09 -4.99
N VAL A 945 18.66 -14.16 -4.19
CA VAL A 945 17.63 -14.38 -3.16
C VAL A 945 18.00 -13.60 -1.90
N GLN A 946 17.07 -12.78 -1.41
CA GLN A 946 17.24 -11.97 -0.19
C GLN A 946 16.78 -12.74 1.05
N VAL A 947 17.58 -13.70 1.51
CA VAL A 947 17.30 -14.45 2.74
C VAL A 947 17.37 -13.56 3.98
N LEU A 948 18.33 -12.64 4.01
CA LEU A 948 18.48 -11.61 5.04
C LEU A 948 18.34 -10.23 4.38
N GLU A 949 17.22 -9.56 4.63
CA GLU A 949 16.94 -8.21 4.15
C GLU A 949 17.20 -7.16 5.24
N THR A 950 17.39 -5.92 4.81
CA THR A 950 17.37 -4.76 5.72
C THR A 950 16.11 -3.97 5.44
N LEU A 951 15.32 -3.73 6.47
CA LEU A 951 14.06 -3.02 6.35
C LEU A 951 14.30 -1.57 5.90
N PRO A 952 13.25 -0.87 5.41
CA PRO A 952 13.37 0.51 4.94
C PRO A 952 13.90 1.53 5.97
N ASP A 953 13.93 1.15 7.25
CA ASP A 953 14.57 1.92 8.33
C ASP A 953 16.11 1.91 8.27
N GLY A 954 16.69 1.07 7.41
CA GLY A 954 18.12 0.93 7.16
C GLY A 954 18.91 0.28 8.30
N ARG A 955 18.25 -0.17 9.37
CA ARG A 955 18.90 -0.57 10.65
C ARG A 955 18.29 -1.81 11.30
N THR A 956 17.20 -2.34 10.76
CA THR A 956 16.60 -3.59 11.19
C THR A 956 16.85 -4.67 10.15
N LEU A 957 17.30 -5.83 10.60
CA LEU A 957 17.46 -7.01 9.76
C LEU A 957 16.24 -7.90 9.88
N ARG A 958 15.79 -8.44 8.74
CA ARG A 958 14.76 -9.48 8.68
C ARG A 958 15.31 -10.70 7.94
N LEU A 959 15.34 -11.81 8.65
CA LEU A 959 15.70 -13.14 8.19
C LEU A 959 14.42 -13.89 7.79
N HIS A 960 14.32 -14.23 6.51
CA HIS A 960 13.23 -15.03 5.97
C HIS A 960 13.57 -16.51 6.10
N GLU A 961 13.13 -17.14 7.19
CA GLU A 961 13.45 -18.53 7.54
C GLU A 961 13.03 -19.55 6.46
N ALA A 962 11.91 -19.32 5.76
CA ALA A 962 11.48 -20.18 4.65
C ALA A 962 12.46 -20.14 3.47
N LEU A 963 12.90 -18.94 3.08
CA LEU A 963 13.90 -18.76 2.01
C LEU A 963 15.28 -19.29 2.44
N LEU A 964 15.63 -19.17 3.72
CA LEU A 964 16.85 -19.75 4.28
C LEU A 964 16.85 -21.28 4.12
N ARG A 965 15.74 -21.94 4.48
CA ARG A 965 15.61 -23.39 4.33
C ARG A 965 15.68 -23.84 2.88
N GLU A 966 15.00 -23.14 1.99
CA GLU A 966 14.98 -23.44 0.55
C GLU A 966 16.35 -23.26 -0.09
N GLN A 967 17.01 -22.11 0.14
CA GLN A 967 18.30 -21.78 -0.48
C GLN A 967 19.44 -22.70 0.00
N PHE A 968 19.43 -23.12 1.27
CA PHE A 968 20.49 -23.95 1.85
C PHE A 968 20.11 -25.44 1.94
N ALA A 969 19.00 -25.86 1.31
CA ALA A 969 18.49 -27.24 1.31
C ALA A 969 18.35 -27.85 2.72
N LEU A 970 17.97 -27.02 3.70
CA LEU A 970 17.71 -27.41 5.08
C LEU A 970 16.24 -27.84 5.13
N GLY A 971 15.96 -29.14 5.28
CA GLY A 971 14.65 -29.76 5.03
C GLY A 971 13.39 -29.03 5.56
N ALA A 972 12.23 -29.32 4.97
CA ALA A 972 10.95 -28.72 5.35
C ALA A 972 10.61 -29.06 6.81
N GLY A 973 10.52 -28.02 7.65
CA GLY A 973 10.12 -28.09 9.05
C GLY A 973 8.61 -28.05 9.21
#